data_AF-A0A7C5B8I3-F1
#
_entry.id   AF-A0A7C5B8I3-F1
#
_cell.length_a   1.000
_cell.length_b   1.000
_cell.length_c   1.000
_cell.angle_alpha   90.00
_cell.angle_beta   90.00
_cell.angle_gamma   90.00
#
_symmetry.space_group_name_H-M   'P 1'
#
loop_
_entity.id
_entity.type
_entity.pdbx_description
1 polymer ?
#
loop_
_entity_poly.entity_id
_entity_poly.type
_entity_poly.pdbx_seq_one_letter_code
_entity_poly.pdbx_strand_id
1 'polypeptide(L)'
;MGIGVIMGYVGKILRVNLNAGKCDVEGLDYDIASKYIGGRGYGVKVLFHELKVGIDPFSEENKLIFMTGPLTGLAPASGRSAVISKSPLTGGIFDANTGGSWGVELKKAGFDGIIIEGASKKPVYLSVKDGKAELKSAEKLWGKNTFEVKEYLEKEEGGKVACIGLAGENLVKYACIMNDGDRTAGRGGLGAVMGAKKLKAIVVKGENKLKPVNEYAFQEYYKKMLEILKGHPLTGDGLGRFGTLILVNPINKHGIFPIKNFRGGYIKEADQISGETMSKYLVKKKACALCPIACGRIAKIGETETSGPEYETTWALGPQCGITDAETIAKANNLCNDYGLDTISMGNTLGFAMECSEKGLIKEDIRYGDGNAVLRLIEQTARREGLGNLLAEGTKRISEKVGGKEFAIHVKGLELPAYDPRGVKGQALAFCTSNRGGCHLRGYMIPAEVLAQPRYLDNMKTEGKAKMVKELEEIMAVLDSLSICKFTIFAIFHTLNWESDLYAKLLTTATGFYFDEKELRKAGERIFNLERCFNLREGFTSKDDALPARFKEPIKGGPADGAVANVDEMLSEYYQLRGWDENGVPGEKKLAELGIGTVAEVWPKLQVALDLRSLDDALKLAKKSAKGGADWIEVGTPLIKSAGMEAVRRIRELFPNKIIVADLKTMDTGFMEVELAAQAGADIIGVAGAAGDHTIADAVGAGKKFGVKIMADLISIKDPVKRAVELEKLGVDYLEFHISVDEQLRAGNTKIPFPLVQKVVEAVKIPVAVAGGMRVDTVPLAIKSGAKIAVVGGAITRAGDAESATRAILKAMGRIK
;
A
#
# COMPACT_ATOMS: atom_id res chain seq x y z
N MET A 1 -8.48 25.44 -34.06
CA MET A 1 -7.45 25.80 -33.06
C MET A 1 -6.53 24.60 -32.90
N GLY A 2 -5.34 24.65 -33.49
CA GLY A 2 -4.41 23.52 -33.59
C GLY A 2 -3.35 23.51 -32.48
N ILE A 3 -2.93 22.30 -32.11
CA ILE A 3 -1.84 21.90 -31.19
C ILE A 3 -2.11 22.12 -29.67
N GLY A 4 -2.70 21.09 -29.05
CA GLY A 4 -2.06 20.28 -27.99
C GLY A 4 -1.62 20.93 -26.66
N VAL A 5 -2.37 21.86 -26.08
CA VAL A 5 -2.08 22.35 -24.72
C VAL A 5 -2.70 21.42 -23.68
N ILE A 6 -1.84 20.85 -22.82
CA ILE A 6 -2.24 19.99 -21.69
C ILE A 6 -2.18 20.80 -20.39
N MET A 7 -3.25 20.78 -19.58
CA MET A 7 -3.41 21.60 -18.38
C MET A 7 -3.33 20.77 -17.08
N GLY A 8 -2.17 20.76 -16.42
CA GLY A 8 -1.95 19.95 -15.22
C GLY A 8 -2.08 18.46 -15.53
N TYR A 9 -3.30 17.92 -15.54
CA TYR A 9 -3.65 16.60 -16.07
C TYR A 9 -3.71 16.60 -17.60
N VAL A 10 -3.33 15.47 -18.21
CA VAL A 10 -3.55 15.21 -19.63
C VAL A 10 -5.01 14.82 -19.92
N GLY A 11 -5.66 14.15 -18.98
CA GLY A 11 -7.03 13.67 -19.09
C GLY A 11 -7.15 12.30 -19.76
N LYS A 12 -6.05 11.56 -19.94
CA LYS A 12 -6.02 10.28 -20.67
C LYS A 12 -5.20 9.23 -19.94
N ILE A 13 -5.73 8.02 -19.86
CA ILE A 13 -5.03 6.81 -19.37
C ILE A 13 -4.95 5.81 -20.52
N LEU A 14 -3.79 5.20 -20.69
CA LEU A 14 -3.59 4.11 -21.65
C LEU A 14 -3.83 2.77 -20.95
N ARG A 15 -4.83 2.02 -21.38
CA ARG A 15 -5.09 0.65 -20.90
C ARG A 15 -4.56 -0.36 -21.91
N VAL A 16 -3.68 -1.25 -21.47
CA VAL A 16 -3.02 -2.24 -22.31
C VAL A 16 -3.37 -3.63 -21.83
N ASN A 17 -4.08 -4.38 -22.67
CA ASN A 17 -4.39 -5.77 -22.42
C ASN A 17 -3.44 -6.66 -23.24
N LEU A 18 -2.48 -7.29 -22.55
CA LEU A 18 -1.44 -8.10 -23.19
C LEU A 18 -1.97 -9.45 -23.70
N ASN A 19 -3.09 -9.95 -23.18
CA ASN A 19 -3.72 -11.17 -23.68
C ASN A 19 -4.30 -10.94 -25.07
N ALA A 20 -4.99 -9.81 -25.23
CA ALA A 20 -5.64 -9.41 -26.47
C ALA A 20 -4.71 -8.66 -27.43
N GLY A 21 -3.54 -8.20 -26.97
CA GLY A 21 -2.65 -7.33 -27.74
C GLY A 21 -3.26 -5.96 -28.06
N LYS A 22 -4.13 -5.45 -27.17
CA LYS A 22 -4.89 -4.21 -27.38
C LYS A 22 -4.35 -3.07 -26.53
N CYS A 23 -4.35 -1.87 -27.12
CA CYS A 23 -3.97 -0.60 -26.49
C CYS A 23 -5.15 0.37 -26.64
N ASP A 24 -5.95 0.51 -25.58
CA ASP A 24 -7.14 1.35 -25.55
C ASP A 24 -6.88 2.63 -24.74
N VAL A 25 -7.50 3.73 -25.14
CA VAL A 25 -7.40 5.01 -24.42
C VAL A 25 -8.69 5.27 -23.68
N GLU A 26 -8.60 5.45 -22.37
CA GLU A 26 -9.71 5.85 -21.51
C GLU A 26 -9.51 7.27 -20.97
N GLY A 27 -10.61 7.93 -20.62
CA GLY A 27 -10.57 9.23 -19.97
C GLY A 27 -10.06 9.10 -18.53
N LEU A 28 -9.32 10.10 -18.06
CA LEU A 28 -8.99 10.21 -16.64
C LEU A 28 -10.29 10.39 -15.83
N ASP A 29 -10.44 9.61 -14.75
CA ASP A 29 -11.52 9.81 -13.80
C ASP A 29 -11.20 11.01 -12.89
N TYR A 30 -11.91 12.12 -13.10
CA TYR A 30 -11.70 13.35 -12.34
C TYR A 30 -12.24 13.29 -10.91
N ASP A 31 -13.16 12.38 -10.58
CA ASP A 31 -13.59 12.16 -9.20
C ASP A 31 -12.50 11.45 -8.40
N ILE A 32 -11.78 10.52 -9.03
CA ILE A 32 -10.57 9.93 -8.44
C ILE A 32 -9.46 10.98 -8.38
N ALA A 33 -9.18 11.71 -9.47
CA ALA A 33 -8.09 12.68 -9.53
C ALA A 33 -8.26 13.83 -8.53
N SER A 34 -9.48 14.31 -8.29
CA SER A 34 -9.74 15.36 -7.29
C SER A 34 -9.55 14.88 -5.85
N LYS A 35 -9.79 13.60 -5.56
CA LYS A 35 -9.71 13.03 -4.18
C LYS A 35 -8.37 12.35 -3.86
N TYR A 36 -7.72 11.80 -4.88
CA TYR A 36 -6.50 10.99 -4.78
C TYR A 36 -5.33 11.57 -5.58
N ILE A 37 -5.52 12.72 -6.23
CA ILE A 37 -4.50 13.49 -6.94
C ILE A 37 -3.99 12.75 -8.19
N GLY A 38 -3.01 11.88 -8.04
CA GLY A 38 -2.32 11.24 -9.16
C GLY A 38 -1.33 10.21 -8.62
N GLY A 39 -0.34 9.83 -9.42
CA GLY A 39 0.79 9.00 -9.00
C GLY A 39 0.34 7.79 -8.16
N ARG A 40 0.89 7.70 -6.95
CA ARG A 40 0.51 6.68 -5.96
C ARG A 40 -0.98 6.65 -5.66
N GLY A 41 -1.60 7.77 -5.31
CA GLY A 41 -2.99 7.84 -4.85
C GLY A 41 -3.99 7.33 -5.90
N TYR A 42 -3.89 7.84 -7.13
CA TYR A 42 -4.76 7.38 -8.23
C TYR A 42 -4.52 5.90 -8.54
N GLY A 43 -3.25 5.49 -8.66
CA GLY A 43 -2.89 4.11 -8.97
C GLY A 43 -3.38 3.11 -7.91
N VAL A 44 -3.27 3.46 -6.63
CA VAL A 44 -3.80 2.63 -5.52
C VAL A 44 -5.32 2.56 -5.57
N LYS A 45 -6.03 3.65 -5.88
CA LYS A 45 -7.49 3.64 -5.99
C LYS A 45 -7.98 2.72 -7.10
N VAL A 46 -7.36 2.81 -8.27
CA VAL A 46 -7.63 1.90 -9.39
C VAL A 46 -7.36 0.45 -8.99
N LEU A 47 -6.19 0.18 -8.41
CA LEU A 47 -5.83 -1.19 -8.05
C LEU A 47 -6.75 -1.77 -6.97
N PHE A 48 -7.11 -0.99 -5.95
CA PHE A 48 -8.02 -1.44 -4.89
C PHE A 48 -9.38 -1.85 -5.46
N HIS A 49 -9.93 -1.08 -6.40
CA HIS A 49 -11.24 -1.33 -6.98
C HIS A 49 -11.26 -2.42 -8.04
N GLU A 50 -10.26 -2.48 -8.91
CA GLU A 50 -10.27 -3.41 -10.05
C GLU A 50 -9.63 -4.77 -9.73
N LEU A 51 -8.79 -4.86 -8.70
CA LEU A 51 -8.09 -6.11 -8.38
C LEU A 51 -8.92 -6.99 -7.46
N LYS A 52 -9.22 -8.21 -7.92
CA LYS A 52 -9.87 -9.24 -7.09
C LYS A 52 -9.01 -9.61 -5.88
N VAL A 53 -9.70 -10.02 -4.80
CA VAL A 53 -9.06 -10.44 -3.55
C VAL A 53 -8.28 -11.73 -3.75
N GLY A 54 -7.09 -11.84 -3.15
CA GLY A 54 -6.38 -13.10 -3.04
C GLY A 54 -5.70 -13.60 -4.30
N ILE A 55 -5.68 -12.81 -5.38
CA ILE A 55 -4.99 -13.19 -6.63
C ILE A 55 -3.50 -13.43 -6.42
N ASP A 56 -2.91 -14.35 -7.17
CA ASP A 56 -1.45 -14.52 -7.20
C ASP A 56 -0.79 -13.28 -7.83
N PRO A 57 0.20 -12.62 -7.19
CA PRO A 57 0.92 -11.50 -7.77
C PRO A 57 1.55 -11.75 -9.15
N PHE A 58 1.84 -13.00 -9.53
CA PHE A 58 2.34 -13.34 -10.87
C PHE A 58 1.26 -13.71 -11.89
N SER A 59 -0.02 -13.73 -11.48
CA SER A 59 -1.13 -14.02 -12.38
C SER A 59 -1.35 -12.90 -13.42
N GLU A 60 -2.00 -13.27 -14.52
CA GLU A 60 -2.44 -12.33 -15.55
C GLU A 60 -3.46 -11.30 -15.03
N GLU A 61 -4.20 -11.65 -13.96
CA GLU A 61 -5.18 -10.79 -13.30
C GLU A 61 -4.52 -9.64 -12.50
N ASN A 62 -3.25 -9.79 -12.10
CA ASN A 62 -2.55 -8.70 -11.42
C ASN A 62 -2.39 -7.50 -12.37
N LYS A 63 -2.47 -6.28 -11.86
CA LYS A 63 -2.32 -5.06 -12.66
C LYS A 63 -0.99 -4.40 -12.35
N LEU A 64 -0.30 -3.92 -13.39
CA LEU A 64 0.90 -3.10 -13.24
C LEU A 64 0.59 -1.71 -13.78
N ILE A 65 0.56 -0.73 -12.88
CA ILE A 65 0.08 0.62 -13.17
C ILE A 65 1.25 1.59 -13.09
N PHE A 66 1.53 2.30 -14.18
CA PHE A 66 2.45 3.44 -14.20
C PHE A 66 1.63 4.73 -14.16
N MET A 67 1.85 5.58 -13.15
CA MET A 67 1.13 6.85 -13.01
C MET A 67 2.08 8.01 -12.82
N THR A 68 1.74 9.14 -13.44
CA THR A 68 2.35 10.45 -13.17
C THR A 68 1.46 11.25 -12.22
N GLY A 69 2.00 12.34 -11.67
CA GLY A 69 1.23 13.30 -10.89
C GLY A 69 0.86 14.54 -11.72
N PRO A 70 -0.15 15.32 -11.31
CA PRO A 70 -0.54 16.56 -11.98
C PRO A 70 0.61 17.56 -12.12
N LEU A 71 1.58 17.55 -11.21
CA LEU A 71 2.73 18.45 -11.23
C LEU A 71 3.94 17.90 -12.01
N THR A 72 3.92 16.64 -12.45
CA THR A 72 5.00 16.02 -13.20
C THR A 72 5.30 16.84 -14.47
N GLY A 73 6.53 17.36 -14.57
CA GLY A 73 6.93 18.17 -15.72
C GLY A 73 6.60 19.65 -15.62
N LEU A 74 6.04 20.12 -14.49
CA LEU A 74 5.65 21.53 -14.28
C LEU A 74 6.37 22.16 -13.08
N ALA A 75 6.37 21.51 -11.91
CA ALA A 75 6.91 22.09 -10.68
C ALA A 75 8.42 21.75 -10.46
N PRO A 76 9.15 22.47 -9.59
CA PRO A 76 10.51 22.09 -9.22
C PRO A 76 10.56 20.67 -8.62
N ALA A 77 11.55 19.88 -9.02
CA ALA A 77 11.77 18.50 -8.60
C ALA A 77 10.58 17.54 -8.89
N SER A 78 9.79 17.83 -9.93
CA SER A 78 8.64 17.03 -10.37
C SER A 78 8.95 16.00 -11.47
N GLY A 79 10.22 15.69 -11.73
CA GLY A 79 10.64 14.67 -12.70
C GLY A 79 10.41 13.23 -12.23
N ARG A 80 9.27 12.93 -11.59
CA ARG A 80 8.98 11.65 -10.93
C ARG A 80 7.70 11.01 -11.47
N SER A 81 7.58 9.72 -11.22
CA SER A 81 6.41 8.88 -11.51
C SER A 81 6.35 7.71 -10.53
N ALA A 82 5.18 7.08 -10.40
CA ALA A 82 4.95 5.94 -9.54
C ALA A 82 4.58 4.69 -10.34
N VAL A 83 4.98 3.52 -9.84
CA VAL A 83 4.55 2.21 -10.32
C VAL A 83 3.81 1.50 -9.19
N ILE A 84 2.62 0.98 -9.46
CA ILE A 84 1.72 0.41 -8.45
C ILE A 84 1.29 -1.00 -8.89
N SER A 85 1.31 -1.96 -7.95
CA SER A 85 0.80 -3.32 -8.15
C SER A 85 0.62 -4.04 -6.80
N LYS A 86 0.06 -5.26 -6.84
CA LYS A 86 0.22 -6.22 -5.73
C LYS A 86 1.62 -6.82 -5.78
N SER A 87 2.37 -6.74 -4.68
CA SER A 87 3.77 -7.16 -4.63
C SER A 87 3.94 -8.69 -4.56
N PRO A 88 4.82 -9.31 -5.37
CA PRO A 88 5.20 -10.72 -5.21
C PRO A 88 6.11 -10.99 -4.01
N LEU A 89 6.76 -9.96 -3.47
CA LEU A 89 7.61 -10.06 -2.28
C LEU A 89 6.75 -10.07 -1.00
N THR A 90 5.91 -9.06 -0.83
CA THR A 90 5.14 -8.87 0.41
C THR A 90 3.79 -9.57 0.35
N GLY A 91 3.15 -9.63 -0.82
CA GLY A 91 1.77 -10.07 -1.01
C GLY A 91 0.72 -8.97 -0.78
N GLY A 92 1.14 -7.75 -0.41
CA GLY A 92 0.25 -6.61 -0.16
C GLY A 92 0.27 -5.55 -1.25
N ILE A 93 -0.32 -4.39 -0.95
CA ILE A 93 -0.25 -3.21 -1.80
C ILE A 93 1.20 -2.74 -1.90
N PHE A 94 1.61 -2.31 -3.08
CA PHE A 94 2.93 -1.75 -3.26
C PHE A 94 2.91 -0.63 -4.29
N ASP A 95 3.55 0.47 -3.93
CA ASP A 95 3.92 1.53 -4.84
C ASP A 95 5.45 1.76 -4.79
N ALA A 96 6.04 2.03 -5.94
CA ALA A 96 7.45 2.38 -6.09
C ALA A 96 7.55 3.69 -6.88
N ASN A 97 8.25 4.67 -6.30
CA ASN A 97 8.50 5.95 -6.96
C ASN A 97 9.83 5.90 -7.70
N THR A 98 9.88 6.45 -8.91
CA THR A 98 11.12 6.61 -9.68
C THR A 98 11.26 8.04 -10.21
N GLY A 99 12.50 8.49 -10.33
CA GLY A 99 12.86 9.82 -10.86
C GLY A 99 13.29 9.77 -12.32
N GLY A 100 14.11 10.74 -12.73
CA GLY A 100 14.63 10.84 -14.08
C GLY A 100 13.77 11.73 -14.98
N SER A 101 13.51 11.27 -16.19
CA SER A 101 12.77 12.02 -17.21
C SER A 101 11.61 11.23 -17.83
N TRP A 102 11.55 9.91 -17.62
CA TRP A 102 10.52 9.03 -18.20
C TRP A 102 9.08 9.49 -17.90
N GLY A 103 8.75 9.83 -16.65
CA GLY A 103 7.40 10.28 -16.29
C GLY A 103 6.99 11.61 -16.94
N VAL A 104 7.94 12.52 -17.15
CA VAL A 104 7.69 13.78 -17.87
C VAL A 104 7.42 13.49 -19.34
N GLU A 105 8.20 12.59 -19.93
CA GLU A 105 8.07 12.19 -21.32
C GLU A 105 6.75 11.46 -21.59
N LEU A 106 6.26 10.64 -20.65
CA LEU A 106 4.93 10.03 -20.71
C LEU A 106 3.81 11.09 -20.77
N LYS A 107 3.90 12.13 -19.93
CA LYS A 107 2.93 13.24 -19.97
C LYS A 107 2.95 13.98 -21.29
N LYS A 108 4.14 14.29 -21.81
CA LYS A 108 4.29 14.90 -23.13
C LYS A 108 3.77 13.99 -24.24
N ALA A 109 3.87 12.67 -24.06
CA ALA A 109 3.34 11.69 -25.00
C ALA A 109 1.80 11.62 -24.97
N GLY A 110 1.14 12.36 -24.08
CA GLY A 110 -0.32 12.50 -24.09
C GLY A 110 -1.06 11.59 -23.12
N PHE A 111 -0.40 11.10 -22.06
CA PHE A 111 -1.04 10.25 -21.05
C PHE A 111 -0.64 10.61 -19.62
N ASP A 112 -1.58 10.56 -18.68
CA ASP A 112 -1.30 10.67 -17.24
C ASP A 112 -0.79 9.35 -16.65
N GLY A 113 -1.09 8.22 -17.29
CA GLY A 113 -0.70 6.90 -16.83
C GLY A 113 -0.98 5.77 -17.82
N ILE A 114 -0.48 4.59 -17.47
CA ILE A 114 -0.60 3.35 -18.23
C ILE A 114 -1.02 2.23 -17.27
N ILE A 115 -2.09 1.50 -17.58
CA ILE A 115 -2.56 0.33 -16.84
C ILE A 115 -2.30 -0.91 -17.69
N ILE A 116 -1.44 -1.81 -17.21
CA ILE A 116 -1.12 -3.07 -17.87
C ILE A 116 -1.87 -4.22 -17.19
N GLU A 117 -2.59 -5.02 -17.98
CA GLU A 117 -3.27 -6.25 -17.57
C GLU A 117 -3.00 -7.40 -18.55
N GLY A 118 -3.32 -8.63 -18.14
CA GLY A 118 -2.99 -9.83 -18.93
C GLY A 118 -1.50 -10.17 -18.89
N ALA A 119 -1.09 -11.15 -19.70
CA ALA A 119 0.28 -11.55 -19.94
C ALA A 119 0.47 -11.93 -21.42
N SER A 120 1.52 -11.40 -22.06
CA SER A 120 1.77 -11.71 -23.46
C SER A 120 2.25 -13.17 -23.63
N LYS A 121 1.94 -13.79 -24.77
CA LYS A 121 2.45 -15.14 -25.11
C LYS A 121 3.96 -15.14 -25.36
N LYS A 122 4.51 -14.04 -25.88
CA LYS A 122 5.93 -13.82 -26.21
C LYS A 122 6.44 -12.52 -25.58
N PRO A 123 7.76 -12.36 -25.38
CA PRO A 123 8.33 -11.08 -24.97
C PRO A 123 7.91 -9.92 -25.88
N VAL A 124 7.37 -8.85 -25.28
CA VAL A 124 6.97 -7.62 -25.98
C VAL A 124 7.51 -6.39 -25.28
N TYR A 125 7.57 -5.25 -25.99
CA TYR A 125 7.70 -3.93 -25.40
C TYR A 125 6.59 -3.02 -25.90
N LEU A 126 6.22 -2.03 -25.10
CA LEU A 126 5.22 -1.03 -25.43
C LEU A 126 5.91 0.25 -25.94
N SER A 127 5.57 0.70 -27.14
CA SER A 127 5.99 2.00 -27.68
C SER A 127 4.83 2.98 -27.58
N VAL A 128 5.04 4.10 -26.89
CA VAL A 128 4.05 5.17 -26.72
C VAL A 128 4.63 6.47 -27.28
N LYS A 129 4.08 6.97 -28.38
CA LYS A 129 4.57 8.16 -29.07
C LYS A 129 3.42 9.08 -29.45
N ASP A 130 3.44 10.31 -28.94
CA ASP A 130 2.53 11.39 -29.33
C ASP A 130 1.05 10.96 -29.43
N GLY A 131 0.55 10.31 -28.38
CA GLY A 131 -0.84 9.86 -28.23
C GLY A 131 -1.15 8.51 -28.86
N LYS A 132 -0.19 7.84 -29.49
CA LYS A 132 -0.34 6.51 -30.08
C LYS A 132 0.45 5.47 -29.27
N ALA A 133 -0.09 4.27 -29.15
CA ALA A 133 0.55 3.17 -28.45
C ALA A 133 0.52 1.89 -29.28
N GLU A 134 1.63 1.15 -29.29
CA GLU A 134 1.80 -0.08 -30.05
C GLU A 134 2.62 -1.10 -29.25
N LEU A 135 2.18 -2.37 -29.26
CA LEU A 135 2.96 -3.49 -28.74
C LEU A 135 3.85 -4.07 -29.84
N LYS A 136 5.16 -4.14 -29.57
CA LYS A 136 6.17 -4.64 -30.50
C LYS A 136 6.91 -5.83 -29.89
N SER A 137 7.49 -6.70 -30.74
CA SER A 137 8.26 -7.86 -30.25
C SER A 137 9.51 -7.41 -29.51
N ALA A 138 9.77 -8.03 -28.35
CA ALA A 138 10.99 -7.87 -27.57
C ALA A 138 11.82 -9.16 -27.51
N GLU A 139 11.60 -10.13 -28.41
CA GLU A 139 12.33 -11.42 -28.40
C GLU A 139 13.85 -11.22 -28.47
N LYS A 140 14.34 -10.21 -29.22
CA LYS A 140 15.77 -9.87 -29.31
C LYS A 140 16.33 -9.18 -28.06
N LEU A 141 15.45 -8.67 -27.20
CA LEU A 141 15.79 -7.94 -25.99
C LEU A 141 15.69 -8.82 -24.73
N TRP A 142 14.95 -9.92 -24.82
CA TRP A 142 14.85 -10.88 -23.73
C TRP A 142 16.24 -11.49 -23.46
N GLY A 143 16.63 -11.54 -22.19
CA GLY A 143 17.95 -11.96 -21.73
C GLY A 143 19.01 -10.85 -21.70
N LYS A 144 18.73 -9.66 -22.26
CA LYS A 144 19.67 -8.52 -22.21
C LYS A 144 19.59 -7.75 -20.90
N ASN A 145 20.72 -7.15 -20.52
CA ASN A 145 20.79 -6.26 -19.35
C ASN A 145 20.05 -4.93 -19.60
N THR A 146 19.79 -4.17 -18.54
CA THR A 146 18.99 -2.94 -18.62
C THR A 146 19.63 -1.83 -19.46
N PHE A 147 20.96 -1.72 -19.46
CA PHE A 147 21.68 -0.72 -20.26
C PHE A 147 21.62 -1.03 -21.75
N GLU A 148 21.83 -2.29 -22.14
CA GLU A 148 21.71 -2.73 -23.54
C GLU A 148 20.29 -2.50 -24.07
N VAL A 149 19.27 -2.83 -23.27
CA VAL A 149 17.85 -2.67 -23.63
C VAL A 149 17.53 -1.20 -23.83
N LYS A 150 17.98 -0.35 -22.90
CA LYS A 150 17.84 1.09 -22.99
C LYS A 150 18.52 1.62 -24.24
N GLU A 151 19.81 1.34 -24.44
CA GLU A 151 20.57 1.86 -25.58
C GLU A 151 19.95 1.46 -26.91
N TYR A 152 19.55 0.20 -27.05
CA TYR A 152 18.86 -0.30 -28.23
C TYR A 152 17.56 0.47 -28.49
N LEU A 153 16.69 0.58 -27.48
CA LEU A 153 15.38 1.21 -27.65
C LEU A 153 15.45 2.73 -27.76
N GLU A 154 16.40 3.40 -27.11
CA GLU A 154 16.64 4.84 -27.32
C GLU A 154 17.09 5.10 -28.76
N LYS A 155 17.94 4.24 -29.34
CA LYS A 155 18.37 4.34 -30.73
C LYS A 155 17.26 4.02 -31.73
N GLU A 156 16.50 2.95 -31.50
CA GLU A 156 15.44 2.48 -32.40
C GLU A 156 14.19 3.38 -32.34
N GLU A 157 13.79 3.79 -31.15
CA GLU A 157 12.50 4.46 -30.93
C GLU A 157 12.64 5.96 -30.62
N GLY A 158 13.82 6.44 -30.17
CA GLY A 158 14.10 7.87 -29.93
C GLY A 158 13.46 8.47 -28.67
N GLY A 159 12.96 7.65 -27.75
CA GLY A 159 12.24 8.06 -26.54
C GLY A 159 12.96 7.70 -25.23
N LYS A 160 12.28 7.84 -24.09
CA LYS A 160 12.74 7.40 -22.77
C LYS A 160 12.26 5.99 -22.47
N VAL A 161 13.13 5.18 -21.90
CA VAL A 161 12.89 3.75 -21.67
C VAL A 161 12.75 3.47 -20.18
N ALA A 162 11.70 2.73 -19.81
CA ALA A 162 11.58 2.00 -18.56
C ALA A 162 11.60 0.50 -18.89
N CYS A 163 12.49 -0.29 -18.28
CA CYS A 163 12.70 -1.69 -18.64
C CYS A 163 13.06 -2.55 -17.44
N ILE A 164 12.96 -3.86 -17.63
CA ILE A 164 13.46 -4.86 -16.68
C ILE A 164 14.76 -5.49 -17.19
N GLY A 165 15.63 -5.88 -16.26
CA GLY A 165 16.78 -6.73 -16.56
C GLY A 165 16.45 -8.20 -16.40
N LEU A 166 17.49 -9.03 -16.39
CA LEU A 166 17.38 -10.48 -16.27
C LEU A 166 16.66 -10.92 -14.98
N ALA A 167 16.83 -10.19 -13.87
CA ALA A 167 16.15 -10.50 -12.62
C ALA A 167 14.63 -10.39 -12.73
N GLY A 168 14.13 -9.42 -13.50
CA GLY A 168 12.70 -9.27 -13.77
C GLY A 168 12.16 -10.42 -14.61
N GLU A 169 12.88 -10.79 -15.68
CA GLU A 169 12.54 -11.92 -16.55
C GLU A 169 12.49 -13.24 -15.80
N ASN A 170 13.43 -13.45 -14.87
CA ASN A 170 13.53 -14.62 -14.02
C ASN A 170 12.67 -14.52 -12.76
N LEU A 171 11.80 -13.52 -12.63
CA LEU A 171 10.86 -13.38 -11.52
C LEU A 171 11.51 -13.34 -10.13
N VAL A 172 12.69 -12.75 -9.99
CA VAL A 172 13.32 -12.49 -8.69
C VAL A 172 12.38 -11.60 -7.87
N LYS A 173 12.02 -12.00 -6.66
CA LYS A 173 10.91 -11.35 -5.92
C LYS A 173 11.15 -9.89 -5.57
N TYR A 174 12.39 -9.42 -5.66
CA TYR A 174 12.79 -8.03 -5.46
C TYR A 174 13.45 -7.44 -6.72
N ALA A 175 13.00 -7.86 -7.92
CA ALA A 175 13.39 -7.24 -9.18
C ALA A 175 12.79 -5.83 -9.37
N CYS A 176 13.57 -4.97 -10.00
CA CYS A 176 13.30 -3.56 -10.24
C CYS A 176 12.78 -3.30 -11.65
N ILE A 177 12.16 -2.13 -11.82
CA ILE A 177 12.01 -1.49 -13.14
C ILE A 177 12.99 -0.32 -13.19
N MET A 178 13.88 -0.34 -14.19
CA MET A 178 14.94 0.65 -14.40
C MET A 178 14.53 1.64 -15.49
N ASN A 179 14.73 2.94 -15.27
CA ASN A 179 14.55 3.97 -16.28
C ASN A 179 15.73 4.95 -16.29
N ASP A 180 15.96 5.60 -17.44
CA ASP A 180 17.09 6.51 -17.66
C ASP A 180 18.49 5.89 -17.36
N GLY A 181 18.55 4.55 -17.27
CA GLY A 181 19.72 3.71 -16.97
C GLY A 181 19.89 3.39 -15.49
N ASP A 182 19.71 4.39 -14.62
CA ASP A 182 20.12 4.34 -13.21
C ASP A 182 19.04 4.86 -12.23
N ARG A 183 17.83 5.11 -12.72
CA ARG A 183 16.67 5.46 -11.89
C ARG A 183 15.79 4.23 -11.75
N THR A 184 15.23 4.06 -10.57
CA THR A 184 14.73 2.74 -10.17
C THR A 184 13.38 2.87 -9.47
N ALA A 185 12.36 2.22 -10.01
CA ALA A 185 11.20 1.81 -9.23
C ALA A 185 11.58 0.52 -8.49
N GLY A 186 12.25 0.71 -7.35
CA GLY A 186 13.26 -0.25 -6.90
C GLY A 186 12.87 -1.31 -5.90
N ARG A 187 11.69 -1.27 -5.28
CA ARG A 187 11.36 -2.19 -4.18
C ARG A 187 10.08 -2.97 -4.45
N GLY A 188 9.91 -4.09 -3.76
CA GLY A 188 8.67 -4.86 -3.75
C GLY A 188 8.45 -5.77 -4.95
N GLY A 189 9.41 -5.87 -5.88
CA GLY A 189 9.34 -6.87 -6.96
C GLY A 189 8.46 -6.49 -8.14
N LEU A 190 8.21 -5.20 -8.37
CA LEU A 190 7.37 -4.77 -9.51
C LEU A 190 8.02 -5.09 -10.86
N GLY A 191 9.36 -5.21 -10.92
CA GLY A 191 10.06 -5.72 -12.10
C GLY A 191 9.74 -7.19 -12.40
N ALA A 192 9.52 -8.01 -11.37
CA ALA A 192 9.10 -9.40 -11.55
C ALA A 192 7.63 -9.50 -11.99
N VAL A 193 6.76 -8.59 -11.54
CA VAL A 193 5.40 -8.49 -12.09
C VAL A 193 5.44 -8.14 -13.58
N MET A 194 6.28 -7.18 -13.96
CA MET A 194 6.49 -6.80 -15.36
C MET A 194 7.04 -7.98 -16.20
N GLY A 195 7.97 -8.76 -15.65
CA GLY A 195 8.51 -9.97 -16.27
C GLY A 195 7.49 -11.11 -16.40
N ALA A 196 6.65 -11.35 -15.39
CA ALA A 196 5.57 -12.36 -15.43
C ALA A 196 4.58 -12.10 -16.58
N LYS A 197 4.42 -10.83 -16.94
CA LYS A 197 3.59 -10.39 -18.07
C LYS A 197 4.30 -10.46 -19.43
N LYS A 198 5.58 -10.86 -19.45
CA LYS A 198 6.48 -10.83 -20.62
C LYS A 198 6.60 -9.45 -21.27
N LEU A 199 6.47 -8.39 -20.47
CA LEU A 199 6.66 -7.02 -20.93
C LEU A 199 8.10 -6.60 -20.59
N LYS A 200 8.97 -6.49 -21.58
CA LYS A 200 10.40 -6.17 -21.39
C LYS A 200 10.64 -4.70 -21.10
N ALA A 201 9.89 -3.82 -21.77
CA ALA A 201 10.09 -2.38 -21.67
C ALA A 201 8.84 -1.57 -22.04
N ILE A 202 8.83 -0.30 -21.63
CA ILE A 202 7.92 0.75 -22.09
C ILE A 202 8.77 1.93 -22.54
N VAL A 203 8.67 2.28 -23.81
CA VAL A 203 9.31 3.43 -24.43
C VAL A 203 8.28 4.54 -24.59
N VAL A 204 8.60 5.74 -24.12
CA VAL A 204 7.73 6.91 -24.22
C VAL A 204 8.45 8.03 -24.97
N LYS A 205 7.78 8.69 -25.90
CA LYS A 205 8.28 9.88 -26.59
C LYS A 205 7.15 10.88 -26.76
N GLY A 206 7.39 12.13 -26.41
CA GLY A 206 6.35 13.15 -26.42
C GLY A 206 6.85 14.55 -26.72
N GLU A 207 6.16 15.23 -27.63
CA GLU A 207 6.50 16.60 -28.01
C GLU A 207 5.52 17.66 -27.46
N ASN A 208 4.41 17.24 -26.83
CA ASN A 208 3.42 18.18 -26.31
C ASN A 208 4.00 19.09 -25.21
N LYS A 209 3.52 20.34 -25.18
CA LYS A 209 3.87 21.31 -24.14
C LYS A 209 2.93 21.14 -22.95
N LEU A 210 3.51 20.96 -21.78
CA LEU A 210 2.79 20.93 -20.51
C LEU A 210 2.62 22.36 -20.01
N LYS A 211 1.39 22.72 -19.60
CA LYS A 211 1.09 24.02 -18.98
C LYS A 211 0.25 23.84 -17.72
N PRO A 212 0.36 24.74 -16.73
CA PRO A 212 -0.65 24.88 -15.68
C PRO A 212 -1.92 25.57 -16.24
N VAL A 213 -3.06 25.38 -15.58
CA VAL A 213 -4.30 26.13 -15.87
C VAL A 213 -4.10 27.64 -15.70
N ASN A 214 -3.50 28.07 -14.59
CA ASN A 214 -3.20 29.48 -14.32
C ASN A 214 -1.69 29.71 -14.35
N GLU A 215 -1.16 30.07 -15.53
CA GLU A 215 0.28 30.26 -15.75
C GLU A 215 0.88 31.38 -14.90
N TYR A 216 0.18 32.53 -14.78
CA TYR A 216 0.68 33.67 -14.00
C TYR A 216 0.87 33.31 -12.52
N ALA A 217 -0.19 32.81 -11.87
CA ALA A 217 -0.14 32.46 -10.44
C ALA A 217 0.80 31.27 -10.18
N PHE A 218 0.81 30.27 -11.06
CA PHE A 218 1.72 29.13 -10.93
C PHE A 218 3.18 29.56 -10.94
N GLN A 219 3.56 30.50 -11.82
CA GLN A 219 4.94 30.98 -11.90
C GLN A 219 5.40 31.72 -10.64
N GLU A 220 4.52 32.40 -9.93
CA GLU A 220 4.87 33.02 -8.65
C GLU A 220 5.26 31.98 -7.60
N TYR A 221 4.44 30.92 -7.45
CA TYR A 221 4.70 29.85 -6.50
C TYR A 221 5.87 28.97 -6.92
N TYR A 222 6.07 28.77 -8.23
CA TYR A 222 7.25 28.09 -8.78
C TYR A 222 8.54 28.79 -8.35
N LYS A 223 8.61 30.12 -8.51
CA LYS A 223 9.78 30.92 -8.13
C LYS A 223 10.05 30.82 -6.63
N LYS A 224 9.01 30.94 -5.80
CA LYS A 224 9.11 30.79 -4.33
C LYS A 224 9.65 29.41 -3.94
N MET A 225 9.12 28.33 -4.53
CA MET A 225 9.61 26.99 -4.25
C MET A 225 11.08 26.81 -4.68
N LEU A 226 11.45 27.36 -5.84
CA LEU A 226 12.82 27.29 -6.33
C LEU A 226 13.80 28.05 -5.41
N GLU A 227 13.41 29.23 -4.92
CA GLU A 227 14.18 30.04 -3.99
C GLU A 227 14.41 29.28 -2.67
N ILE A 228 13.35 28.73 -2.06
CA ILE A 228 13.43 27.96 -0.82
C ILE A 228 14.37 26.76 -0.99
N LEU A 229 14.20 25.98 -2.07
CA LEU A 229 15.03 24.80 -2.33
C LEU A 229 16.51 25.14 -2.52
N LYS A 230 16.81 26.25 -3.22
CA LYS A 230 18.19 26.69 -3.46
C LYS A 230 18.82 27.36 -2.25
N GLY A 231 18.03 28.07 -1.45
CA GLY A 231 18.49 28.79 -0.25
C GLY A 231 18.75 27.87 0.95
N HIS A 232 18.14 26.68 0.98
CA HIS A 232 18.30 25.76 2.10
C HIS A 232 19.63 24.96 2.03
N PRO A 233 20.41 24.84 3.11
CA PRO A 233 21.76 24.24 3.07
C PRO A 233 21.81 22.81 2.52
N LEU A 234 20.81 21.98 2.85
CA LEU A 234 20.81 20.57 2.42
C LEU A 234 20.38 20.42 0.95
N THR A 235 19.36 21.13 0.51
CA THR A 235 18.79 20.98 -0.85
C THR A 235 19.48 21.88 -1.88
N GLY A 236 20.07 22.99 -1.44
CA GLY A 236 20.81 23.93 -2.27
C GLY A 236 22.28 23.57 -2.43
N ASP A 237 22.88 22.83 -1.48
CA ASP A 237 24.29 22.43 -1.54
C ASP A 237 24.53 20.98 -1.13
N GLY A 238 24.23 20.59 0.12
CA GLY A 238 24.66 19.31 0.72
C GLY A 238 24.37 18.08 -0.15
N LEU A 239 23.10 17.89 -0.55
CA LEU A 239 22.70 16.79 -1.43
C LEU A 239 23.32 16.87 -2.82
N GLY A 240 23.48 18.07 -3.38
CA GLY A 240 24.16 18.25 -4.65
C GLY A 240 25.66 17.94 -4.57
N ARG A 241 26.29 18.25 -3.44
CA ARG A 241 27.74 18.09 -3.21
C ARG A 241 28.13 16.66 -2.83
N PHE A 242 27.32 15.99 -2.01
CA PHE A 242 27.65 14.67 -1.45
C PHE A 242 26.70 13.55 -1.91
N GLY A 243 25.60 13.89 -2.58
CA GLY A 243 24.51 12.94 -2.82
C GLY A 243 23.84 12.55 -1.51
N THR A 244 23.14 11.42 -1.51
CA THR A 244 22.54 10.86 -0.30
C THR A 244 23.58 10.31 0.69
N LEU A 245 24.82 10.06 0.24
CA LEU A 245 25.92 9.58 1.07
C LEU A 245 26.35 10.55 2.18
N ILE A 246 25.84 11.79 2.16
CA ILE A 246 25.92 12.73 3.29
C ILE A 246 25.41 12.12 4.61
N LEU A 247 24.61 11.05 4.54
CA LEU A 247 24.05 10.37 5.71
C LEU A 247 25.00 9.36 6.36
N VAL A 248 26.04 8.86 5.69
CA VAL A 248 26.89 7.78 6.23
C VAL A 248 27.48 8.16 7.60
N ASN A 249 28.17 9.30 7.66
CA ASN A 249 28.83 9.76 8.88
C ASN A 249 27.84 10.12 10.00
N PRO A 250 26.76 10.91 9.75
CA PRO A 250 25.75 11.18 10.77
C PRO A 250 25.08 9.94 11.35
N ILE A 251 24.69 8.97 10.52
CA ILE A 251 24.01 7.75 10.97
C ILE A 251 24.99 6.87 11.77
N ASN A 252 26.22 6.71 11.29
CA ASN A 252 27.24 5.95 12.01
C ASN A 252 27.58 6.59 13.36
N LYS A 253 27.70 7.92 13.42
CA LYS A 253 27.97 8.65 14.67
C LYS A 253 26.88 8.47 15.72
N HIS A 254 25.63 8.23 15.31
CA HIS A 254 24.53 7.91 16.24
C HIS A 254 24.49 6.43 16.63
N GLY A 255 25.40 5.59 16.13
CA GLY A 255 25.45 4.16 16.45
C GLY A 255 24.28 3.36 15.87
N ILE A 256 23.68 3.84 14.77
CA ILE A 256 22.51 3.25 14.13
C ILE A 256 22.75 2.90 12.66
N PHE A 257 24.01 2.76 12.24
CA PHE A 257 24.40 2.34 10.88
C PHE A 257 24.57 0.81 10.84
N PRO A 258 23.59 0.05 10.34
CA PRO A 258 23.55 -1.38 10.57
C PRO A 258 24.71 -2.11 9.92
N ILE A 259 25.29 -3.08 10.63
CA ILE A 259 26.37 -3.92 10.11
C ILE A 259 26.06 -5.40 10.28
N LYS A 260 26.55 -6.20 9.33
CA LYS A 260 26.48 -7.67 9.35
C LYS A 260 25.11 -8.19 9.77
N ASN A 261 24.10 -7.93 8.94
CA ASN A 261 22.70 -8.26 9.20
C ASN A 261 22.08 -7.53 10.43
N PHE A 262 22.43 -6.27 10.71
CA PHE A 262 21.98 -5.55 11.92
C PHE A 262 22.48 -6.14 13.25
N ARG A 263 23.64 -6.83 13.27
CA ARG A 263 24.27 -7.30 14.52
C ARG A 263 24.86 -6.15 15.35
N GLY A 264 25.18 -5.03 14.72
CA GLY A 264 25.61 -3.80 15.36
C GLY A 264 25.21 -2.57 14.54
N GLY A 265 25.51 -1.38 15.06
CA GLY A 265 25.15 -0.10 14.44
C GLY A 265 26.31 0.88 14.24
N TYR A 266 27.56 0.43 14.40
CA TYR A 266 28.74 1.29 14.31
C TYR A 266 29.95 0.57 13.71
N ILE A 267 30.64 1.22 12.78
CA ILE A 267 31.97 0.81 12.28
C ILE A 267 32.92 2.01 12.25
N LYS A 268 34.21 1.76 12.45
CA LYS A 268 35.24 2.81 12.43
C LYS A 268 35.52 3.28 11.01
N GLU A 269 35.35 2.38 10.05
CA GLU A 269 35.67 2.54 8.64
C GLU A 269 34.57 3.25 7.83
N ALA A 270 33.45 3.66 8.46
CA ALA A 270 32.33 4.30 7.76
C ALA A 270 32.76 5.50 6.91
N ASP A 271 33.77 6.27 7.35
CA ASP A 271 34.25 7.44 6.60
C ASP A 271 34.88 7.08 5.24
N GLN A 272 35.35 5.84 5.05
CA GLN A 272 35.90 5.38 3.77
C GLN A 272 34.84 5.35 2.65
N ILE A 273 33.57 5.23 3.04
CA ILE A 273 32.42 5.14 2.13
C ILE A 273 31.45 6.31 2.30
N SER A 274 31.88 7.37 3.01
CA SER A 274 31.07 8.56 3.28
C SER A 274 30.91 9.47 2.06
N GLY A 275 29.91 10.35 2.08
CA GLY A 275 29.73 11.33 1.00
C GLY A 275 30.95 12.23 0.81
N GLU A 276 31.61 12.57 1.91
CA GLU A 276 32.83 13.38 1.96
C GLU A 276 33.98 12.69 1.22
N THR A 277 34.22 11.40 1.50
CA THR A 277 35.24 10.62 0.78
C THR A 277 34.83 10.36 -0.66
N MET A 278 33.60 9.91 -0.89
CA MET A 278 33.12 9.52 -2.22
C MET A 278 33.00 10.69 -3.19
N SER A 279 32.85 11.92 -2.68
CA SER A 279 32.86 13.13 -3.51
C SER A 279 34.18 13.37 -4.25
N LYS A 280 35.30 12.80 -3.77
CA LYS A 280 36.61 12.89 -4.43
C LYS A 280 36.67 12.10 -5.74
N TYR A 281 35.80 11.10 -5.89
CA TYR A 281 35.69 10.25 -7.08
C TYR A 281 34.61 10.73 -8.06
N LEU A 282 33.95 11.86 -7.78
CA LEU A 282 32.85 12.36 -8.58
C LEU A 282 33.33 12.85 -9.94
N VAL A 283 32.77 12.27 -11.00
CA VAL A 283 32.97 12.73 -12.39
C VAL A 283 31.96 13.82 -12.72
N LYS A 284 30.67 13.60 -12.45
CA LYS A 284 29.61 14.59 -12.69
C LYS A 284 28.37 14.38 -11.83
N LYS A 285 27.62 15.46 -11.63
CA LYS A 285 26.28 15.44 -11.02
C LYS A 285 25.23 15.13 -12.10
N LYS A 286 24.18 14.40 -11.73
CA LYS A 286 23.04 14.06 -12.61
C LYS A 286 21.72 14.43 -11.94
N ALA A 287 21.01 15.39 -12.53
CA ALA A 287 19.68 15.80 -12.07
C ALA A 287 18.57 14.94 -12.68
N CYS A 288 17.46 14.79 -11.96
CA CYS A 288 16.18 14.43 -12.57
C CYS A 288 15.62 15.65 -13.33
N ALA A 289 14.62 15.46 -14.18
CA ALA A 289 13.96 16.56 -14.88
C ALA A 289 13.44 17.60 -13.87
N LEU A 290 13.66 18.90 -14.19
CA LEU A 290 13.24 20.07 -13.41
C LEU A 290 13.77 20.12 -11.96
N CYS A 291 14.82 19.36 -11.63
CA CYS A 291 15.32 19.27 -10.25
C CYS A 291 16.46 20.28 -9.99
N PRO A 292 16.30 21.22 -9.03
CA PRO A 292 17.39 22.13 -8.67
C PRO A 292 18.43 21.51 -7.72
N ILE A 293 18.13 20.35 -7.10
CA ILE A 293 18.97 19.70 -6.08
C ILE A 293 20.14 18.91 -6.70
N ALA A 294 19.87 18.24 -7.83
CA ALA A 294 20.85 17.44 -8.58
C ALA A 294 21.65 16.42 -7.73
N CYS A 295 20.95 15.62 -6.90
CA CYS A 295 21.58 14.67 -5.97
C CYS A 295 22.26 13.46 -6.63
N GLY A 296 21.91 13.13 -7.89
CA GLY A 296 22.45 11.96 -8.57
C GLY A 296 23.93 12.14 -8.91
N ARG A 297 24.67 11.03 -8.94
CA ARG A 297 26.13 11.03 -9.03
C ARG A 297 26.58 10.09 -10.12
N ILE A 298 27.63 10.46 -10.84
CA ILE A 298 28.44 9.53 -11.62
C ILE A 298 29.85 9.65 -11.08
N ALA A 299 30.38 8.53 -10.59
CA ALA A 299 31.68 8.45 -9.93
C ALA A 299 32.56 7.43 -10.63
N LYS A 300 33.89 7.65 -10.57
CA LYS A 300 34.90 6.71 -11.04
C LYS A 300 35.81 6.33 -9.88
N ILE A 301 35.65 5.10 -9.40
CA ILE A 301 36.36 4.56 -8.23
C ILE A 301 37.25 3.43 -8.72
N GLY A 302 38.57 3.64 -8.67
CA GLY A 302 39.52 2.75 -9.33
C GLY A 302 39.23 2.69 -10.84
N GLU A 303 39.01 1.48 -11.36
CA GLU A 303 38.65 1.26 -12.77
C GLU A 303 37.13 1.27 -13.02
N THR A 304 36.33 1.36 -11.96
CA THR A 304 34.87 1.24 -12.05
C THR A 304 34.21 2.62 -12.17
N GLU A 305 33.56 2.88 -13.31
CA GLU A 305 32.60 3.98 -13.44
C GLU A 305 31.21 3.50 -13.03
N THR A 306 30.52 4.25 -12.16
CA THR A 306 29.21 3.87 -11.61
C THR A 306 28.29 5.07 -11.50
N SER A 307 26.99 4.84 -11.66
CA SER A 307 25.95 5.82 -11.30
C SER A 307 25.41 5.53 -9.91
N GLY A 308 25.46 6.53 -9.04
CA GLY A 308 25.40 6.34 -7.59
C GLY A 308 26.77 5.90 -7.05
N PRO A 309 26.83 4.98 -6.07
CA PRO A 309 25.70 4.43 -5.33
C PRO A 309 25.01 5.49 -4.45
N GLU A 310 23.71 5.32 -4.23
CA GLU A 310 22.98 6.04 -3.18
C GLU A 310 23.33 5.47 -1.80
N TYR A 311 23.05 6.22 -0.73
CA TYR A 311 23.31 5.83 0.66
C TYR A 311 22.84 4.42 1.03
N GLU A 312 21.60 4.10 0.69
CA GLU A 312 21.02 2.78 0.96
C GLU A 312 21.76 1.66 0.24
N THR A 313 22.19 1.88 -1.00
CA THR A 313 22.97 0.90 -1.76
C THR A 313 24.36 0.71 -1.15
N THR A 314 25.04 1.81 -0.81
CA THR A 314 26.37 1.76 -0.19
C THR A 314 26.34 1.00 1.13
N TRP A 315 25.28 1.20 1.93
CA TRP A 315 25.07 0.42 3.14
C TRP A 315 24.80 -1.06 2.83
N ALA A 316 23.78 -1.35 2.01
CA ALA A 316 23.24 -2.69 1.83
C ALA A 316 24.25 -3.65 1.19
N LEU A 317 25.02 -3.18 0.21
CA LEU A 317 26.06 -3.98 -0.46
C LEU A 317 27.44 -3.84 0.20
N GLY A 318 27.53 -2.98 1.23
CA GLY A 318 28.74 -2.66 1.96
C GLY A 318 28.69 -3.22 3.39
N PRO A 319 28.60 -2.36 4.43
CA PRO A 319 28.62 -2.75 5.84
C PRO A 319 27.63 -3.83 6.26
N GLN A 320 26.45 -3.91 5.62
CA GLN A 320 25.48 -4.98 5.86
C GLN A 320 26.03 -6.36 5.51
N CYS A 321 26.90 -6.44 4.50
CA CYS A 321 27.67 -7.63 4.09
C CYS A 321 29.09 -7.66 4.67
N GLY A 322 29.45 -6.71 5.55
CA GLY A 322 30.78 -6.61 6.13
C GLY A 322 31.85 -6.06 5.19
N ILE A 323 31.46 -5.35 4.13
CA ILE A 323 32.35 -4.77 3.11
C ILE A 323 32.49 -3.25 3.33
N THR A 324 33.72 -2.75 3.26
CA THR A 324 34.01 -1.29 3.30
C THR A 324 34.82 -0.83 2.08
N ASP A 325 35.15 -1.74 1.18
CA ASP A 325 35.83 -1.40 -0.07
C ASP A 325 34.88 -0.73 -1.06
N ALA A 326 35.15 0.55 -1.36
CA ALA A 326 34.29 1.39 -2.18
C ALA A 326 34.20 0.89 -3.64
N GLU A 327 35.27 0.30 -4.19
CA GLU A 327 35.26 -0.22 -5.56
C GLU A 327 34.39 -1.48 -5.68
N THR A 328 34.49 -2.41 -4.72
CA THR A 328 33.62 -3.58 -4.63
C THR A 328 32.15 -3.17 -4.53
N ILE A 329 31.82 -2.17 -3.69
CA ILE A 329 30.46 -1.64 -3.57
C ILE A 329 29.98 -1.04 -4.89
N ALA A 330 30.84 -0.31 -5.60
CA ALA A 330 30.53 0.25 -6.92
C ALA A 330 30.27 -0.84 -7.97
N LYS A 331 31.08 -1.91 -8.00
CA LYS A 331 30.88 -3.08 -8.87
C LYS A 331 29.55 -3.78 -8.56
N ALA A 332 29.26 -3.98 -7.27
CA ALA A 332 28.00 -4.60 -6.83
C ALA A 332 26.77 -3.76 -7.19
N ASN A 333 26.86 -2.42 -7.07
CA ASN A 333 25.82 -1.50 -7.53
C ASN A 333 25.58 -1.61 -9.05
N ASN A 334 26.66 -1.64 -9.84
CA ASN A 334 26.54 -1.80 -11.29
C ASN A 334 25.85 -3.11 -11.66
N LEU A 335 26.24 -4.24 -11.07
CA LEU A 335 25.58 -5.53 -11.30
C LEU A 335 24.09 -5.49 -10.93
N CYS A 336 23.72 -4.87 -9.81
CA CYS A 336 22.32 -4.69 -9.44
C CYS A 336 21.55 -3.86 -10.48
N ASN A 337 22.16 -2.78 -11.00
CA ASN A 337 21.53 -1.96 -12.04
C ASN A 337 21.39 -2.73 -13.37
N ASP A 338 22.43 -3.44 -13.79
CA ASP A 338 22.47 -4.26 -15.02
C ASP A 338 21.37 -5.32 -15.01
N TYR A 339 21.25 -6.05 -13.90
CA TYR A 339 20.27 -7.12 -13.76
C TYR A 339 18.88 -6.65 -13.34
N GLY A 340 18.76 -5.42 -12.83
CA GLY A 340 17.52 -4.86 -12.31
C GLY A 340 17.12 -5.47 -10.97
N LEU A 341 17.99 -5.37 -9.96
CA LEU A 341 17.79 -5.88 -8.59
C LEU A 341 17.68 -4.74 -7.57
N ASP A 342 16.81 -4.91 -6.55
CA ASP A 342 16.73 -4.01 -5.40
C ASP A 342 17.99 -4.16 -4.55
N THR A 343 18.83 -3.12 -4.49
CA THR A 343 20.09 -3.16 -3.74
C THR A 343 19.87 -3.37 -2.24
N ILE A 344 18.78 -2.81 -1.69
CA ILE A 344 18.45 -2.93 -0.26
C ILE A 344 18.10 -4.38 0.07
N SER A 345 17.16 -4.95 -0.70
CA SER A 345 16.68 -6.32 -0.46
C SER A 345 17.75 -7.35 -0.81
N MET A 346 18.55 -7.12 -1.85
CA MET A 346 19.70 -7.94 -2.21
C MET A 346 20.74 -7.98 -1.08
N GLY A 347 21.17 -6.81 -0.60
CA GLY A 347 22.18 -6.71 0.47
C GLY A 347 21.72 -7.33 1.79
N ASN A 348 20.47 -7.10 2.18
CA ASN A 348 19.88 -7.78 3.35
C ASN A 348 19.81 -9.30 3.18
N THR A 349 19.39 -9.77 2.00
CA THR A 349 19.29 -11.20 1.70
C THR A 349 20.66 -11.87 1.75
N LEU A 350 21.71 -11.20 1.25
CA LEU A 350 23.10 -11.67 1.37
C LEU A 350 23.56 -11.70 2.83
N GLY A 351 23.35 -10.61 3.59
CA GLY A 351 23.71 -10.57 5.01
C GLY A 351 23.04 -11.69 5.80
N PHE A 352 21.74 -11.92 5.58
CA PHE A 352 21.02 -13.03 6.19
C PHE A 352 21.60 -14.39 5.78
N ALA A 353 21.93 -14.59 4.51
CA ALA A 353 22.52 -15.82 4.01
C ALA A 353 23.93 -16.08 4.60
N MET A 354 24.75 -15.04 4.75
CA MET A 354 26.05 -15.12 5.43
C MET A 354 25.90 -15.55 6.90
N GLU A 355 24.93 -15.00 7.62
CA GLU A 355 24.64 -15.43 8.99
C GLU A 355 24.09 -16.87 9.05
N CYS A 356 23.27 -17.27 8.09
CA CYS A 356 22.81 -18.66 7.96
C CYS A 356 23.97 -19.62 7.70
N SER A 357 24.94 -19.24 6.86
CA SER A 357 26.16 -20.00 6.60
C SER A 357 27.01 -20.14 7.87
N GLU A 358 27.26 -19.04 8.60
CA GLU A 358 27.97 -19.07 9.90
C GLU A 358 27.31 -20.01 10.92
N LYS A 359 25.97 -20.13 10.87
CA LYS A 359 25.17 -21.01 11.75
C LYS A 359 24.95 -22.42 11.20
N GLY A 360 25.48 -22.75 10.02
CA GLY A 360 25.32 -24.06 9.38
C GLY A 360 23.92 -24.35 8.81
N LEU A 361 23.07 -23.32 8.64
CA LEU A 361 21.74 -23.43 8.02
C LEU A 361 21.82 -23.43 6.48
N ILE A 362 22.90 -22.89 5.92
CA ILE A 362 23.24 -22.95 4.49
C ILE A 362 24.58 -23.68 4.36
N LYS A 363 24.68 -24.61 3.39
CA LYS A 363 25.86 -25.47 3.20
C LYS A 363 27.05 -24.76 2.56
N GLU A 364 26.79 -23.80 1.67
CA GLU A 364 27.86 -23.04 1.00
C GLU A 364 28.52 -22.09 2.01
N ASP A 365 29.85 -22.15 2.13
CA ASP A 365 30.63 -21.27 3.02
C ASP A 365 30.71 -19.86 2.42
N ILE A 366 29.79 -19.00 2.85
CA ILE A 366 29.75 -17.58 2.48
C ILE A 366 29.97 -16.73 3.73
N ARG A 367 31.00 -15.87 3.70
CA ARG A 367 31.48 -15.12 4.86
C ARG A 367 31.25 -13.63 4.69
N TYR A 368 30.95 -12.96 5.81
CA TYR A 368 31.00 -11.50 5.85
C TYR A 368 32.38 -10.99 5.48
N GLY A 369 32.44 -9.94 4.67
CA GLY A 369 33.71 -9.37 4.19
C GLY A 369 34.24 -9.98 2.89
N ASP A 370 33.60 -11.03 2.34
CA ASP A 370 33.98 -11.60 1.05
C ASP A 370 33.29 -10.86 -0.11
N GLY A 371 34.00 -9.87 -0.66
CA GLY A 371 33.52 -9.09 -1.80
C GLY A 371 33.29 -9.90 -3.07
N ASN A 372 34.11 -10.93 -3.31
CA ASN A 372 33.98 -11.79 -4.49
C ASN A 372 32.73 -12.66 -4.40
N ALA A 373 32.41 -13.17 -3.22
CA ALA A 373 31.15 -13.88 -2.99
C ALA A 373 29.95 -12.97 -3.22
N VAL A 374 29.98 -11.71 -2.76
CA VAL A 374 28.90 -10.74 -3.02
C VAL A 374 28.66 -10.55 -4.51
N LEU A 375 29.71 -10.27 -5.29
CA LEU A 375 29.59 -10.06 -6.74
C LEU A 375 29.05 -11.30 -7.45
N ARG A 376 29.58 -12.48 -7.13
CA ARG A 376 29.12 -13.78 -7.68
C ARG A 376 27.66 -14.06 -7.37
N LEU A 377 27.23 -13.86 -6.11
CA LEU A 377 25.89 -14.19 -5.67
C LEU A 377 24.82 -13.24 -6.21
N ILE A 378 25.17 -11.97 -6.50
CA ILE A 378 24.27 -11.05 -7.21
C ILE A 378 23.94 -11.60 -8.60
N GLU A 379 24.95 -12.03 -9.37
CA GLU A 379 24.74 -12.63 -10.69
C GLU A 379 23.94 -13.94 -10.62
N GLN A 380 24.33 -14.85 -9.73
CA GLN A 380 23.60 -16.11 -9.53
C GLN A 380 22.14 -15.88 -9.13
N THR A 381 21.87 -14.84 -8.34
CA THR A 381 20.49 -14.47 -7.95
C THR A 381 19.69 -13.98 -9.13
N ALA A 382 20.26 -13.09 -9.95
CA ALA A 382 19.60 -12.60 -11.17
C ALA A 382 19.29 -13.74 -12.15
N ARG A 383 20.16 -14.75 -12.23
CA ARG A 383 20.01 -15.93 -13.09
C ARG A 383 19.18 -17.05 -12.46
N ARG A 384 18.88 -16.97 -11.15
CA ARG A 384 18.32 -18.06 -10.33
C ARG A 384 19.12 -19.37 -10.46
N GLU A 385 20.44 -19.28 -10.34
CA GLU A 385 21.36 -20.42 -10.42
C GLU A 385 21.94 -20.76 -9.04
N GLY A 386 22.12 -22.05 -8.76
CA GLY A 386 22.73 -22.51 -7.50
C GLY A 386 22.04 -21.93 -6.26
N LEU A 387 22.84 -21.35 -5.35
CA LEU A 387 22.31 -20.66 -4.16
C LEU A 387 21.48 -19.42 -4.52
N GLY A 388 21.77 -18.76 -5.64
CA GLY A 388 21.03 -17.61 -6.14
C GLY A 388 19.53 -17.87 -6.36
N ASN A 389 19.13 -19.10 -6.68
CA ASN A 389 17.70 -19.45 -6.76
C ASN A 389 16.99 -19.32 -5.40
N LEU A 390 17.66 -19.67 -4.31
CA LEU A 390 17.13 -19.49 -2.96
C LEU A 390 17.13 -18.01 -2.58
N LEU A 391 18.23 -17.29 -2.86
CA LEU A 391 18.34 -15.86 -2.57
C LEU A 391 17.22 -15.06 -3.25
N ALA A 392 16.89 -15.39 -4.50
CA ALA A 392 15.86 -14.72 -5.30
C ALA A 392 14.44 -14.70 -4.67
N GLU A 393 14.20 -15.48 -3.62
CA GLU A 393 12.93 -15.52 -2.89
C GLU A 393 12.81 -14.46 -1.77
N GLY A 394 13.93 -13.84 -1.37
CA GLY A 394 14.02 -12.84 -0.31
C GLY A 394 14.05 -13.44 1.09
N THR A 395 14.49 -12.62 2.06
CA THR A 395 14.88 -13.02 3.41
C THR A 395 13.79 -13.80 4.15
N LYS A 396 12.54 -13.32 4.06
CA LYS A 396 11.39 -13.98 4.70
C LYS A 396 11.26 -15.45 4.28
N ARG A 397 11.21 -15.70 2.97
CA ARG A 397 10.97 -17.06 2.43
C ARG A 397 12.16 -17.98 2.63
N ILE A 398 13.38 -17.44 2.56
CA ILE A 398 14.58 -18.20 2.92
C ILE A 398 14.47 -18.65 4.37
N SER A 399 14.14 -17.74 5.30
CA SER A 399 14.02 -18.07 6.73
C SER A 399 12.92 -19.10 7.04
N GLU A 400 11.84 -19.10 6.26
CA GLU A 400 10.77 -20.10 6.34
C GLU A 400 11.24 -21.48 5.89
N LYS A 401 12.20 -21.55 4.96
CA LYS A 401 12.72 -22.79 4.36
C LYS A 401 13.91 -23.38 5.11
N VAL A 402 14.85 -22.54 5.57
CA VAL A 402 16.11 -23.00 6.20
C VAL A 402 16.21 -22.73 7.70
N GLY A 403 15.25 -21.98 8.27
CA GLY A 403 15.30 -21.51 9.67
C GLY A 403 15.89 -20.10 9.80
N GLY A 404 16.10 -19.64 11.03
CA GLY A 404 16.69 -18.32 11.31
C GLY A 404 15.70 -17.14 11.35
N LYS A 405 14.41 -17.40 11.58
CA LYS A 405 13.36 -16.37 11.62
C LYS A 405 13.63 -15.25 12.62
N GLU A 406 14.35 -15.54 13.70
CA GLU A 406 14.73 -14.61 14.75
C GLU A 406 15.71 -13.52 14.29
N PHE A 407 16.48 -13.79 13.23
CA PHE A 407 17.42 -12.85 12.62
C PHE A 407 17.11 -12.54 11.14
N ALA A 408 15.91 -12.86 10.68
CA ALA A 408 15.40 -12.50 9.36
C ALA A 408 14.89 -11.05 9.37
N ILE A 409 15.66 -10.13 8.79
CA ILE A 409 15.39 -8.68 8.93
C ILE A 409 14.42 -8.18 7.87
N HIS A 410 13.12 -8.31 8.15
CA HIS A 410 12.04 -7.80 7.31
C HIS A 410 10.82 -7.33 8.12
N VAL A 411 10.00 -6.44 7.55
CA VAL A 411 8.61 -6.18 8.00
C VAL A 411 7.69 -6.46 6.82
N LYS A 412 6.63 -7.27 7.03
CA LYS A 412 5.70 -7.72 5.98
C LYS A 412 6.39 -8.38 4.79
N GLY A 413 7.56 -8.98 5.01
CA GLY A 413 8.39 -9.62 3.99
C GLY A 413 9.29 -8.67 3.19
N LEU A 414 9.24 -7.36 3.43
CA LEU A 414 10.16 -6.39 2.83
C LEU A 414 11.35 -6.15 3.77
N GLU A 415 12.56 -6.29 3.26
CA GLU A 415 13.82 -6.08 3.99
C GLU A 415 13.94 -4.64 4.51
N LEU A 416 14.56 -4.44 5.69
CA LEU A 416 14.69 -3.10 6.27
C LEU A 416 15.82 -2.29 5.59
N PRO A 417 15.69 -0.94 5.55
CA PRO A 417 16.72 -0.03 5.07
C PRO A 417 17.80 0.28 6.13
N ALA A 418 18.76 1.14 5.78
CA ALA A 418 20.02 1.42 6.47
C ALA A 418 19.95 2.14 7.85
N TYR A 419 18.91 1.93 8.64
CA TYR A 419 18.75 2.56 9.95
C TYR A 419 18.39 1.52 10.99
N ASP A 420 19.22 1.38 12.03
CA ASP A 420 18.93 0.43 13.11
C ASP A 420 17.79 0.98 13.99
N PRO A 421 16.60 0.33 13.98
CA PRO A 421 15.42 0.85 14.66
C PRO A 421 15.60 0.90 16.19
N ARG A 422 16.59 0.19 16.76
CA ARG A 422 16.82 0.20 18.21
C ARG A 422 17.23 1.58 18.72
N GLY A 423 17.95 2.37 17.91
CA GLY A 423 18.40 3.71 18.29
C GLY A 423 17.57 4.86 17.71
N VAL A 424 16.45 4.60 17.03
CA VAL A 424 15.55 5.62 16.45
C VAL A 424 14.08 5.21 16.56
N LYS A 425 13.41 5.59 17.66
CA LYS A 425 12.08 5.06 18.01
C LYS A 425 11.00 5.43 17.01
N GLY A 426 10.97 6.68 16.55
CA GLY A 426 10.00 7.10 15.55
C GLY A 426 10.18 6.32 14.24
N GLN A 427 11.42 6.17 13.79
CA GLN A 427 11.72 5.39 12.58
C GLN A 427 11.36 3.90 12.75
N ALA A 428 11.53 3.35 13.95
CA ALA A 428 11.13 1.98 14.30
C ALA A 428 9.63 1.76 14.11
N LEU A 429 8.80 2.68 14.62
CA LEU A 429 7.35 2.67 14.40
C LEU A 429 7.02 2.80 12.91
N ALA A 430 7.64 3.73 12.20
CA ALA A 430 7.40 3.91 10.76
C ALA A 430 7.73 2.67 9.92
N PHE A 431 8.73 1.87 10.31
CA PHE A 431 9.00 0.59 9.65
C PHE A 431 7.88 -0.41 9.87
N CYS A 432 7.34 -0.50 11.08
CA CYS A 432 6.33 -1.50 11.41
C CYS A 432 4.96 -1.16 10.80
N THR A 433 4.56 0.13 10.81
CA THR A 433 3.25 0.60 10.33
C THR A 433 3.17 0.83 8.82
N SER A 434 4.31 0.90 8.13
CA SER A 434 4.35 1.12 6.68
C SER A 434 3.51 0.10 5.90
N ASN A 435 2.56 0.61 5.10
CA ASN A 435 1.66 -0.21 4.29
C ASN A 435 2.37 -1.10 3.27
N ARG A 436 3.58 -0.75 2.82
CA ARG A 436 4.32 -1.57 1.85
C ARG A 436 5.36 -2.51 2.48
N GLY A 437 5.42 -2.57 3.81
CA GLY A 437 6.48 -3.24 4.56
C GLY A 437 7.65 -2.33 4.93
N GLY A 438 8.70 -2.90 5.53
CA GLY A 438 9.80 -2.19 6.19
C GLY A 438 10.51 -1.17 5.30
N CYS A 439 10.14 0.11 5.40
CA CYS A 439 10.64 1.13 4.51
C CYS A 439 10.67 2.53 5.13
N HIS A 440 11.78 3.25 4.94
CA HIS A 440 12.01 4.58 5.49
C HIS A 440 11.26 5.69 4.76
N LEU A 441 10.85 5.49 3.49
CA LEU A 441 10.21 6.53 2.68
C LEU A 441 8.69 6.63 2.86
N ARG A 442 8.10 5.90 3.81
CA ARG A 442 6.68 6.04 4.16
C ARG A 442 6.52 6.98 5.33
N GLY A 443 7.23 6.77 6.44
CA GLY A 443 7.46 7.80 7.46
C GLY A 443 8.97 7.95 7.66
N TYR A 444 9.54 9.08 7.24
CA TYR A 444 10.99 9.30 7.31
C TYR A 444 11.33 10.19 8.51
N MET A 445 11.59 9.55 9.66
CA MET A 445 11.80 10.22 10.95
C MET A 445 13.26 10.66 11.17
N ILE A 446 14.20 10.08 10.42
CA ILE A 446 15.64 10.40 10.48
C ILE A 446 15.96 11.89 10.40
N PRO A 447 15.31 12.73 9.56
CA PRO A 447 15.59 14.16 9.53
C PRO A 447 15.42 14.80 10.91
N ALA A 448 14.31 14.52 11.61
CA ALA A 448 14.02 15.10 12.91
C ALA A 448 14.82 14.42 14.04
N GLU A 449 14.90 13.08 14.01
CA GLU A 449 15.53 12.28 15.07
C GLU A 449 17.06 12.32 15.04
N VAL A 450 17.67 12.55 13.88
CA VAL A 450 19.12 12.42 13.70
C VAL A 450 19.76 13.69 13.14
N LEU A 451 19.14 14.32 12.15
CA LEU A 451 19.71 15.50 11.49
C LEU A 451 19.30 16.82 12.14
N ALA A 452 18.44 16.77 13.17
CA ALA A 452 17.84 17.92 13.81
C ALA A 452 17.09 18.85 12.84
N GLN A 453 16.44 18.28 11.83
CA GLN A 453 15.72 18.99 10.78
C GLN A 453 14.24 18.62 10.74
N PRO A 454 13.32 19.60 10.84
CA PRO A 454 13.56 21.02 11.11
C PRO A 454 13.96 21.36 12.56
N ARG A 455 13.80 20.42 13.50
CA ARG A 455 14.36 20.52 14.86
C ARG A 455 14.69 19.14 15.40
N TYR A 456 15.59 19.07 16.38
CA TYR A 456 15.96 17.82 17.04
C TYR A 456 14.79 17.24 17.84
N LEU A 457 14.52 15.96 17.62
CA LEU A 457 13.75 15.13 18.53
C LEU A 457 14.65 14.04 19.07
N ASP A 458 14.63 13.83 20.38
CA ASP A 458 15.37 12.74 21.03
C ASP A 458 15.00 11.40 20.38
N ASN A 459 15.98 10.77 19.74
CA ASN A 459 15.84 9.52 18.99
C ASN A 459 15.64 8.30 19.89
N MET A 460 15.92 8.42 21.19
CA MET A 460 15.81 7.35 22.18
C MET A 460 14.44 7.33 22.87
N LYS A 461 13.62 8.34 22.63
CA LYS A 461 12.31 8.58 23.27
C LYS A 461 11.13 8.27 22.36
N THR A 462 10.05 7.77 22.94
CA THR A 462 8.82 7.37 22.23
C THR A 462 7.76 8.47 22.19
N GLU A 463 7.87 9.45 23.08
CA GLU A 463 6.84 10.48 23.28
C GLU A 463 6.62 11.35 22.03
N GLY A 464 5.35 11.49 21.63
CA GLY A 464 4.93 12.31 20.48
C GLY A 464 5.31 11.76 19.11
N LYS A 465 6.01 10.63 19.04
CA LYS A 465 6.47 10.04 17.78
C LYS A 465 5.33 9.44 16.97
N ALA A 466 4.33 8.85 17.61
CA ALA A 466 3.17 8.25 16.95
C ALA A 466 2.44 9.25 16.05
N LYS A 467 2.13 10.44 16.58
CA LYS A 467 1.51 11.53 15.82
C LYS A 467 2.37 11.96 14.63
N MET A 468 3.68 12.12 14.84
CA MET A 468 4.58 12.55 13.78
C MET A 468 4.71 11.52 12.65
N VAL A 469 4.80 10.23 12.99
CA VAL A 469 4.84 9.15 12.01
C VAL A 469 3.56 9.16 11.17
N LYS A 470 2.38 9.28 11.80
CA LYS A 470 1.09 9.41 11.09
C LYS A 470 1.14 10.57 10.08
N GLU A 471 1.55 11.75 10.52
CA GLU A 471 1.57 12.96 9.69
C GLU A 471 2.59 12.85 8.55
N LEU A 472 3.79 12.32 8.79
CA LEU A 472 4.78 12.10 7.74
C LEU A 472 4.30 11.07 6.72
N GLU A 473 3.65 9.98 7.14
CA GLU A 473 3.07 8.98 6.24
C GLU A 473 2.04 9.57 5.28
N GLU A 474 1.25 10.53 5.75
CA GLU A 474 0.28 11.28 4.97
C GLU A 474 0.96 12.25 4.00
N ILE A 475 1.98 13.00 4.46
CA ILE A 475 2.79 13.90 3.60
C ILE A 475 3.45 13.10 2.47
N MET A 476 4.05 11.95 2.80
CA MET A 476 4.73 11.11 1.81
C MET A 476 3.75 10.54 0.79
N ALA A 477 2.51 10.21 1.19
CA ALA A 477 1.46 9.81 0.27
C ALA A 477 1.06 10.93 -0.68
N VAL A 478 0.95 12.17 -0.19
CA VAL A 478 0.69 13.35 -1.03
C VAL A 478 1.82 13.58 -2.02
N LEU A 479 3.08 13.59 -1.59
CA LEU A 479 4.23 13.83 -2.47
C LEU A 479 4.38 12.77 -3.55
N ASP A 480 4.17 11.49 -3.22
CA ASP A 480 4.16 10.40 -4.19
C ASP A 480 3.00 10.52 -5.19
N SER A 481 1.90 11.17 -4.82
CA SER A 481 0.73 11.37 -5.68
C SER A 481 0.84 12.63 -6.56
N LEU A 482 1.43 13.69 -6.02
CA LEU A 482 1.89 14.86 -6.79
C LEU A 482 3.01 14.50 -7.77
N SER A 483 3.73 13.41 -7.49
CA SER A 483 4.98 13.03 -8.14
C SER A 483 6.06 14.11 -8.01
N ILE A 484 6.28 14.57 -6.78
CA ILE A 484 7.39 15.46 -6.39
C ILE A 484 8.43 14.69 -5.59
N CYS A 485 9.71 15.01 -5.79
CA CYS A 485 10.80 14.42 -5.02
C CYS A 485 10.67 14.71 -3.52
N LYS A 486 10.76 13.67 -2.70
CA LYS A 486 10.67 13.77 -1.23
C LYS A 486 11.78 14.60 -0.60
N PHE A 487 12.93 14.79 -1.24
CA PHE A 487 13.95 15.69 -0.71
C PHE A 487 13.53 17.15 -0.64
N THR A 488 12.43 17.54 -1.29
CA THR A 488 11.86 18.87 -1.11
C THR A 488 11.37 19.10 0.33
N ILE A 489 11.03 18.06 1.09
CA ILE A 489 10.54 18.23 2.47
C ILE A 489 11.56 18.88 3.40
N PHE A 490 12.86 18.64 3.15
CA PHE A 490 13.94 19.18 3.97
C PHE A 490 13.93 20.71 4.00
N ALA A 491 13.46 21.33 2.93
CA ALA A 491 13.43 22.78 2.81
C ALA A 491 12.02 23.36 2.98
N ILE A 492 10.95 22.59 2.76
CA ILE A 492 9.57 23.10 2.79
C ILE A 492 8.94 23.00 4.18
N PHE A 493 9.28 21.96 4.96
CA PHE A 493 8.74 21.78 6.30
C PHE A 493 9.73 22.33 7.33
N HIS A 494 9.35 23.40 8.02
CA HIS A 494 10.16 24.20 8.92
C HIS A 494 9.80 24.05 10.39
N THR A 495 8.62 23.54 10.75
CA THR A 495 8.10 23.63 12.13
C THR A 495 7.59 22.31 12.73
N LEU A 496 7.96 21.16 12.16
CA LEU A 496 7.41 19.82 12.50
C LEU A 496 5.88 19.74 12.41
N ASN A 497 5.25 20.77 11.86
CA ASN A 497 3.83 20.81 11.56
C ASN A 497 3.61 20.46 10.10
N TRP A 498 2.34 20.36 9.73
CA TRP A 498 1.96 20.22 8.34
C TRP A 498 2.11 21.58 7.64
N GLU A 499 3.00 21.70 6.66
CA GLU A 499 3.33 22.97 5.98
C GLU A 499 3.24 22.80 4.44
N SER A 500 2.11 22.29 3.96
CA SER A 500 1.94 21.92 2.55
C SER A 500 1.33 23.01 1.67
N ASP A 501 1.13 24.22 2.20
CA ASP A 501 0.46 25.33 1.50
C ASP A 501 1.07 25.63 0.12
N LEU A 502 2.40 25.60 0.00
CA LEU A 502 3.06 25.84 -1.28
C LEU A 502 2.76 24.73 -2.31
N TYR A 503 2.72 23.47 -1.87
CA TYR A 503 2.29 22.35 -2.73
C TYR A 503 0.82 22.49 -3.14
N ALA A 504 -0.05 22.91 -2.21
CA ALA A 504 -1.47 23.09 -2.47
C ALA A 504 -1.73 24.21 -3.49
N LYS A 505 -1.01 25.33 -3.37
CA LYS A 505 -1.05 26.46 -4.32
C LYS A 505 -0.54 26.07 -5.70
N LEU A 506 0.57 25.35 -5.79
CA LEU A 506 1.07 24.81 -7.06
C LEU A 506 0.06 23.84 -7.69
N LEU A 507 -0.52 22.94 -6.92
CA LEU A 507 -1.52 21.98 -7.41
C LEU A 507 -2.79 22.69 -7.91
N THR A 508 -3.29 23.65 -7.13
CA THR A 508 -4.49 24.42 -7.47
C THR A 508 -4.30 25.20 -8.76
N THR A 509 -3.19 25.93 -8.87
CA THR A 509 -2.90 26.73 -10.07
C THR A 509 -2.55 25.86 -11.28
N ALA A 510 -2.01 24.65 -11.07
CA ALA A 510 -1.76 23.70 -12.15
C ALA A 510 -3.02 23.04 -12.71
N THR A 511 -4.00 22.72 -11.85
CA THR A 511 -5.13 21.85 -12.21
C THR A 511 -6.49 22.54 -12.27
N GLY A 512 -6.64 23.70 -11.62
CA GLY A 512 -7.93 24.38 -11.46
C GLY A 512 -8.82 23.79 -10.35
N PHE A 513 -8.50 22.62 -9.79
CA PHE A 513 -9.16 22.12 -8.59
C PHE A 513 -8.65 22.84 -7.36
N TYR A 514 -9.55 23.24 -6.46
CA TYR A 514 -9.15 23.89 -5.23
C TYR A 514 -8.51 22.89 -4.26
N PHE A 515 -7.28 23.18 -3.84
CA PHE A 515 -6.58 22.49 -2.76
C PHE A 515 -6.01 23.51 -1.79
N ASP A 516 -6.25 23.28 -0.50
CA ASP A 516 -5.52 23.90 0.58
C ASP A 516 -4.75 22.82 1.37
N GLU A 517 -4.19 23.22 2.49
CA GLU A 517 -3.49 22.31 3.40
C GLU A 517 -4.37 21.17 3.92
N LYS A 518 -5.63 21.47 4.27
CA LYS A 518 -6.57 20.51 4.84
C LYS A 518 -6.97 19.47 3.81
N GLU A 519 -7.21 19.89 2.57
CA GLU A 519 -7.53 18.98 1.48
C GLU A 519 -6.35 18.06 1.13
N LEU A 520 -5.12 18.57 1.12
CA LEU A 520 -3.93 17.72 0.94
C LEU A 520 -3.76 16.73 2.10
N ARG A 521 -3.94 17.18 3.35
CA ARG A 521 -3.89 16.29 4.52
C ARG A 521 -4.94 15.18 4.43
N LYS A 522 -6.18 15.55 4.09
CA LYS A 522 -7.28 14.59 3.90
C LYS A 522 -6.99 13.60 2.77
N ALA A 523 -6.39 14.06 1.67
CA ALA A 523 -5.97 13.18 0.57
C ALA A 523 -4.87 12.19 1.01
N GLY A 524 -3.86 12.66 1.74
CA GLY A 524 -2.81 11.81 2.30
C GLY A 524 -3.36 10.73 3.24
N GLU A 525 -4.24 11.13 4.17
CA GLU A 525 -4.89 10.23 5.13
C GLU A 525 -5.80 9.22 4.42
N ARG A 526 -6.53 9.67 3.39
CA ARG A 526 -7.37 8.82 2.54
C ARG A 526 -6.54 7.76 1.82
N ILE A 527 -5.44 8.14 1.18
CA ILE A 527 -4.57 7.21 0.45
C ILE A 527 -4.00 6.15 1.41
N PHE A 528 -3.47 6.58 2.56
CA PHE A 528 -2.86 5.67 3.52
C PHE A 528 -3.88 4.68 4.12
N ASN A 529 -5.10 5.13 4.42
CA ASN A 529 -6.17 4.25 4.91
C ASN A 529 -6.68 3.29 3.83
N LEU A 530 -6.74 3.71 2.56
CA LEU A 530 -7.14 2.84 1.46
C LEU A 530 -6.16 1.68 1.27
N GLU A 531 -4.86 1.97 1.34
CA GLU A 531 -3.81 0.94 1.33
C GLU A 531 -3.88 0.02 2.54
N ARG A 532 -4.20 0.55 3.73
CA ARG A 532 -4.45 -0.28 4.91
C ARG A 532 -5.61 -1.23 4.66
N CYS A 533 -6.71 -0.75 4.06
CA CYS A 533 -7.84 -1.59 3.67
C CYS A 533 -7.43 -2.66 2.65
N PHE A 534 -6.60 -2.31 1.66
CA PHE A 534 -6.05 -3.29 0.71
C PHE A 534 -5.27 -4.39 1.44
N ASN A 535 -4.39 -4.03 2.37
CA ASN A 535 -3.60 -5.01 3.09
C ASN A 535 -4.45 -5.90 3.99
N LEU A 536 -5.42 -5.34 4.72
CA LEU A 536 -6.37 -6.12 5.52
C LEU A 536 -7.15 -7.11 4.64
N ARG A 537 -7.58 -6.66 3.46
CA ARG A 537 -8.24 -7.49 2.44
C ARG A 537 -7.34 -8.64 1.94
N GLU A 538 -6.04 -8.42 1.81
CA GLU A 538 -5.06 -9.45 1.44
C GLU A 538 -4.53 -10.27 2.65
N GLY A 539 -5.11 -10.09 3.84
CA GLY A 539 -4.87 -10.93 5.02
C GLY A 539 -3.78 -10.45 5.97
N PHE A 540 -3.30 -9.21 5.83
CA PHE A 540 -2.48 -8.57 6.86
C PHE A 540 -3.33 -8.19 8.07
N THR A 541 -2.70 -8.16 9.24
CA THR A 541 -3.34 -7.81 10.52
C THR A 541 -2.40 -6.94 11.37
N SER A 542 -2.85 -6.48 12.54
CA SER A 542 -1.97 -5.83 13.52
C SER A 542 -0.74 -6.67 13.91
N LYS A 543 -0.80 -8.01 13.80
CA LYS A 543 0.35 -8.89 14.05
C LYS A 543 1.49 -8.68 13.05
N ASP A 544 1.20 -8.13 11.88
CA ASP A 544 2.18 -7.82 10.85
C ASP A 544 2.78 -6.41 11.01
N ASP A 545 2.28 -5.61 11.96
CA ASP A 545 2.82 -4.30 12.33
C ASP A 545 3.91 -4.45 13.43
N ALA A 546 4.83 -5.40 13.22
CA ALA A 546 5.86 -5.78 14.19
C ALA A 546 7.26 -5.77 13.57
N LEU A 547 8.27 -5.50 14.40
CA LEU A 547 9.68 -5.63 14.05
C LEU A 547 10.22 -7.06 14.32
N PRO A 548 11.24 -7.51 13.57
CA PRO A 548 11.96 -8.75 13.83
C PRO A 548 12.46 -8.90 15.27
N ALA A 549 12.54 -10.15 15.75
CA ALA A 549 12.96 -10.47 17.11
C ALA A 549 14.35 -9.92 17.48
N ARG A 550 15.27 -9.85 16.50
CA ARG A 550 16.58 -9.16 16.61
C ARG A 550 16.49 -7.80 17.30
N PHE A 551 15.44 -7.03 17.06
CA PHE A 551 15.34 -5.66 17.58
C PHE A 551 14.82 -5.57 19.02
N LYS A 552 14.51 -6.71 19.64
CA LYS A 552 14.32 -6.84 21.10
C LYS A 552 15.65 -7.04 21.83
N GLU A 553 16.69 -7.48 21.12
CA GLU A 553 18.04 -7.58 21.67
C GLU A 553 18.74 -6.21 21.65
N PRO A 554 19.37 -5.78 22.77
CA PRO A 554 20.09 -4.53 22.81
C PRO A 554 21.19 -4.44 21.74
N ILE A 555 21.40 -3.25 21.17
CA ILE A 555 22.62 -2.96 20.39
C ILE A 555 23.83 -3.23 21.28
N LYS A 556 24.88 -3.82 20.70
CA LYS A 556 26.18 -4.02 21.35
C LYS A 556 27.23 -3.10 20.74
N GLY A 557 27.83 -2.27 21.57
CA GLY A 557 28.91 -1.35 21.23
C GLY A 557 28.47 -0.10 20.47
N GLY A 558 29.36 0.89 20.46
CA GLY A 558 29.13 2.17 19.81
C GLY A 558 28.17 3.10 20.58
N PRO A 559 27.81 4.25 19.99
CA PRO A 559 27.07 5.30 20.69
C PRO A 559 25.62 4.96 21.11
N ALA A 560 25.03 3.91 20.52
CA ALA A 560 23.68 3.43 20.85
C ALA A 560 23.69 2.12 21.67
N ASP A 561 24.79 1.80 22.33
CA ASP A 561 24.92 0.61 23.17
C ASP A 561 23.76 0.49 24.18
N GLY A 562 23.20 -0.70 24.31
CA GLY A 562 22.06 -0.96 25.20
C GLY A 562 20.67 -0.61 24.63
N ALA A 563 20.58 0.05 23.47
CA ALA A 563 19.30 0.48 22.91
C ALA A 563 18.45 -0.69 22.35
N VAL A 564 17.12 -0.61 22.52
CA VAL A 564 16.10 -1.56 22.01
C VAL A 564 14.94 -0.81 21.34
N ALA A 565 14.20 -1.38 20.38
CA ALA A 565 13.29 -0.59 19.53
C ALA A 565 11.99 -0.07 20.21
N ASN A 566 11.45 -0.77 21.20
CA ASN A 566 10.26 -0.38 22.00
C ASN A 566 9.02 0.09 21.20
N VAL A 567 8.74 -0.53 20.05
CA VAL A 567 7.60 -0.15 19.19
C VAL A 567 6.23 -0.36 19.86
N ASP A 568 6.12 -1.38 20.71
CA ASP A 568 4.87 -1.77 21.38
C ASP A 568 4.30 -0.62 22.25
N GLU A 569 5.16 0.28 22.75
CA GLU A 569 4.77 1.45 23.54
C GLU A 569 4.00 2.51 22.74
N MET A 570 4.23 2.59 21.43
CA MET A 570 3.66 3.63 20.55
C MET A 570 2.49 3.13 19.69
N LEU A 571 2.39 1.81 19.47
CA LEU A 571 1.48 1.26 18.46
C LEU A 571 -0.01 1.53 18.79
N SER A 572 -0.38 1.41 20.07
CA SER A 572 -1.75 1.70 20.52
C SER A 572 -2.12 3.17 20.32
N GLU A 573 -1.24 4.11 20.68
CA GLU A 573 -1.44 5.54 20.45
C GLU A 573 -1.57 5.82 18.94
N TYR A 574 -0.70 5.22 18.14
CA TYR A 574 -0.72 5.35 16.69
C TYR A 574 -2.05 4.90 16.07
N TYR A 575 -2.58 3.74 16.47
CA TYR A 575 -3.89 3.27 16.00
C TYR A 575 -5.03 4.21 16.41
N GLN A 576 -5.04 4.69 17.64
CA GLN A 576 -6.05 5.65 18.10
C GLN A 576 -6.00 6.95 17.28
N LEU A 577 -4.80 7.50 17.05
CA LEU A 577 -4.60 8.70 16.24
C LEU A 577 -5.03 8.51 14.78
N ARG A 578 -4.88 7.29 14.24
CA ARG A 578 -5.35 6.91 12.91
C ARG A 578 -6.87 6.74 12.82
N GLY A 579 -7.58 6.66 13.94
CA GLY A 579 -9.00 6.29 13.99
C GLY A 579 -9.22 4.81 13.69
N TRP A 580 -8.28 3.96 14.10
CA TRP A 580 -8.32 2.51 13.97
C TRP A 580 -8.67 1.85 15.31
N ASP A 581 -9.17 0.62 15.27
CA ASP A 581 -9.39 -0.20 16.47
C ASP A 581 -8.07 -0.83 16.99
N GLU A 582 -8.14 -1.58 18.10
CA GLU A 582 -6.96 -2.26 18.66
C GLU A 582 -6.33 -3.32 17.74
N ASN A 583 -7.06 -3.76 16.70
CA ASN A 583 -6.57 -4.69 15.69
C ASN A 583 -5.99 -3.97 14.47
N GLY A 584 -5.87 -2.64 14.54
CA GLY A 584 -5.36 -1.80 13.46
C GLY A 584 -6.31 -1.78 12.25
N VAL A 585 -7.61 -1.94 12.45
CA VAL A 585 -8.63 -1.84 11.41
C VAL A 585 -9.22 -0.42 11.43
N PRO A 586 -9.24 0.31 10.30
CA PRO A 586 -9.89 1.62 10.24
C PRO A 586 -11.36 1.56 10.65
N GLY A 587 -11.80 2.45 11.54
CA GLY A 587 -13.20 2.51 11.96
C GLY A 587 -14.14 3.00 10.84
N GLU A 588 -15.41 2.60 10.87
CA GLU A 588 -16.35 2.97 9.81
C GLU A 588 -16.58 4.48 9.71
N LYS A 589 -16.66 5.17 10.86
CA LYS A 589 -16.70 6.65 10.90
C LYS A 589 -15.51 7.27 10.18
N LYS A 590 -14.31 6.73 10.38
CA LYS A 590 -13.07 7.22 9.74
C LYS A 590 -13.10 6.97 8.24
N LEU A 591 -13.56 5.80 7.79
CA LEU A 591 -13.65 5.53 6.35
C LEU A 591 -14.73 6.36 5.64
N ALA A 592 -15.86 6.60 6.30
CA ALA A 592 -16.90 7.51 5.82
C ALA A 592 -16.38 8.96 5.73
N GLU A 593 -15.69 9.45 6.76
CA GLU A 593 -15.04 10.77 6.78
C GLU A 593 -14.07 10.95 5.60
N LEU A 594 -13.31 9.90 5.30
CA LEU A 594 -12.34 9.88 4.19
C LEU A 594 -13.00 9.58 2.83
N GLY A 595 -14.28 9.19 2.77
CA GLY A 595 -14.94 8.82 1.52
C GLY A 595 -14.32 7.61 0.83
N ILE A 596 -13.76 6.68 1.60
CA ILE A 596 -13.18 5.42 1.09
C ILE A 596 -14.29 4.38 0.84
N GLY A 597 -15.46 4.55 1.46
CA GLY A 597 -16.49 3.52 1.60
C GLY A 597 -16.60 3.13 3.08
N THR A 598 -17.26 2.02 3.41
CA THR A 598 -17.17 1.39 4.74
C THR A 598 -16.10 0.30 4.73
N VAL A 599 -15.63 -0.17 5.90
CA VAL A 599 -14.87 -1.44 5.96
C VAL A 599 -15.76 -2.58 5.44
N ALA A 600 -17.08 -2.38 5.35
CA ALA A 600 -17.98 -3.28 4.66
C ALA A 600 -17.60 -3.49 3.19
N GLU A 601 -16.91 -2.58 2.49
CA GLU A 601 -16.33 -2.93 1.18
C GLU A 601 -15.22 -4.01 1.25
N VAL A 602 -14.62 -4.21 2.43
CA VAL A 602 -13.81 -5.39 2.77
C VAL A 602 -14.76 -6.53 3.15
N TRP A 603 -15.38 -7.09 2.12
CA TRP A 603 -16.16 -8.29 2.20
C TRP A 603 -15.27 -9.53 2.30
N PRO A 604 -15.72 -10.59 2.97
CA PRO A 604 -17.05 -10.78 3.59
C PRO A 604 -17.12 -10.37 5.08
N LYS A 605 -18.29 -9.92 5.56
CA LYS A 605 -18.57 -9.52 6.95
C LYS A 605 -19.27 -10.61 7.75
N LEU A 606 -18.97 -10.69 9.05
CA LEU A 606 -19.68 -11.54 10.00
C LEU A 606 -20.65 -10.70 10.85
N GLN A 607 -21.94 -10.91 10.66
CA GLN A 607 -23.02 -10.37 11.48
C GLN A 607 -23.46 -11.45 12.47
N VAL A 608 -23.45 -11.15 13.77
CA VAL A 608 -23.89 -12.10 14.80
C VAL A 608 -25.29 -11.74 15.27
N ALA A 609 -26.25 -12.62 14.98
CA ALA A 609 -27.65 -12.48 15.34
C ALA A 609 -27.92 -12.95 16.78
N LEU A 610 -28.32 -12.02 17.66
CA LEU A 610 -28.65 -12.31 19.05
C LEU A 610 -30.15 -12.63 19.20
N ASP A 611 -30.57 -13.77 18.65
CA ASP A 611 -31.94 -14.29 18.73
C ASP A 611 -32.27 -14.89 20.11
N LEU A 612 -32.17 -14.07 21.15
CA LEU A 612 -32.41 -14.42 22.55
C LEU A 612 -33.63 -13.69 23.10
N ARG A 613 -34.16 -14.15 24.23
CA ARG A 613 -35.24 -13.45 24.95
C ARG A 613 -34.73 -12.68 26.17
N SER A 614 -33.56 -13.05 26.69
CA SER A 614 -32.93 -12.46 27.87
C SER A 614 -31.93 -11.38 27.45
N LEU A 615 -32.14 -10.14 27.90
CA LEU A 615 -31.21 -9.04 27.64
C LEU A 615 -29.85 -9.30 28.27
N ASP A 616 -29.79 -9.79 29.50
CA ASP A 616 -28.52 -10.05 30.19
C ASP A 616 -27.66 -11.08 29.47
N ASP A 617 -28.28 -12.14 28.94
CA ASP A 617 -27.56 -13.15 28.18
C ASP A 617 -27.12 -12.62 26.82
N ALA A 618 -27.94 -11.79 26.18
CA ALA A 618 -27.58 -11.11 24.95
C ALA A 618 -26.37 -10.19 25.13
N LEU A 619 -26.32 -9.40 26.21
CA LEU A 619 -25.18 -8.53 26.52
C LEU A 619 -23.89 -9.34 26.78
N LYS A 620 -23.98 -10.49 27.47
CA LYS A 620 -22.83 -11.38 27.70
C LYS A 620 -22.32 -11.99 26.38
N LEU A 621 -23.22 -12.49 25.53
CA LEU A 621 -22.85 -13.07 24.24
C LEU A 621 -22.31 -12.02 23.28
N ALA A 622 -22.91 -10.82 23.23
CA ALA A 622 -22.42 -9.71 22.43
C ALA A 622 -20.96 -9.39 22.74
N LYS A 623 -20.58 -9.32 24.03
CA LYS A 623 -19.19 -9.12 24.46
C LYS A 623 -18.26 -10.22 23.98
N LYS A 624 -18.66 -11.48 24.12
CA LYS A 624 -17.85 -12.63 23.66
C LYS A 624 -17.70 -12.66 22.14
N SER A 625 -18.78 -12.43 21.40
CA SER A 625 -18.76 -12.39 19.93
C SER A 625 -17.96 -11.20 19.40
N ALA A 626 -18.13 -10.01 19.99
CA ALA A 626 -17.32 -8.84 19.68
C ALA A 626 -15.82 -9.11 19.88
N LYS A 627 -15.45 -9.70 21.01
CA LYS A 627 -14.06 -10.11 21.32
C LYS A 627 -13.54 -11.20 20.38
N GLY A 628 -14.43 -12.05 19.90
CA GLY A 628 -14.14 -13.07 18.88
C GLY A 628 -13.91 -12.50 17.48
N GLY A 629 -14.24 -11.22 17.27
CA GLY A 629 -14.02 -10.51 16.01
C GLY A 629 -15.28 -10.29 15.16
N ALA A 630 -16.48 -10.43 15.73
CA ALA A 630 -17.72 -10.10 15.02
C ALA A 630 -17.67 -8.66 14.47
N ASP A 631 -17.97 -8.50 13.18
CA ASP A 631 -18.01 -7.18 12.54
C ASP A 631 -19.25 -6.43 13.02
N TRP A 632 -20.43 -7.06 12.93
CA TRP A 632 -21.74 -6.47 13.28
C TRP A 632 -22.43 -7.26 14.39
N ILE A 633 -23.11 -6.54 15.28
CA ILE A 633 -23.94 -7.13 16.34
C ILE A 633 -25.40 -6.82 16.02
N GLU A 634 -26.19 -7.87 15.79
CA GLU A 634 -27.61 -7.73 15.51
C GLU A 634 -28.43 -8.03 16.76
N VAL A 635 -29.29 -7.08 17.12
CA VAL A 635 -30.35 -7.24 18.10
C VAL A 635 -31.51 -7.93 17.38
N GLY A 636 -31.58 -9.26 17.50
CA GLY A 636 -32.52 -10.08 16.75
C GLY A 636 -33.98 -9.82 17.12
N THR A 637 -34.91 -10.15 16.22
CA THR A 637 -36.35 -9.98 16.42
C THR A 637 -36.86 -10.46 17.79
N PRO A 638 -36.50 -11.65 18.31
CA PRO A 638 -37.00 -12.12 19.62
C PRO A 638 -36.57 -11.24 20.79
N LEU A 639 -35.36 -10.67 20.72
CA LEU A 639 -34.80 -9.83 21.77
C LEU A 639 -35.50 -8.48 21.79
N ILE A 640 -35.70 -7.90 20.61
CA ILE A 640 -36.47 -6.65 20.46
C ILE A 640 -37.90 -6.82 20.95
N LYS A 641 -38.56 -7.93 20.60
CA LYS A 641 -39.92 -8.21 21.09
C LYS A 641 -40.00 -8.38 22.60
N SER A 642 -38.93 -8.88 23.24
CA SER A 642 -38.93 -9.13 24.68
C SER A 642 -38.49 -7.93 25.53
N ALA A 643 -37.55 -7.12 25.04
CA ALA A 643 -36.92 -6.04 25.81
C ALA A 643 -37.13 -4.64 25.19
N GLY A 644 -37.74 -4.55 24.01
CA GLY A 644 -37.92 -3.30 23.27
C GLY A 644 -36.60 -2.68 22.81
N MET A 645 -36.65 -1.38 22.49
CA MET A 645 -35.48 -0.60 22.06
C MET A 645 -34.40 -0.44 23.14
N GLU A 646 -34.70 -0.81 24.39
CA GLU A 646 -33.71 -0.83 25.45
C GLU A 646 -32.56 -1.80 25.14
N ALA A 647 -32.84 -2.91 24.46
CA ALA A 647 -31.79 -3.81 24.01
C ALA A 647 -30.78 -3.12 23.08
N VAL A 648 -31.27 -2.30 22.14
CA VAL A 648 -30.42 -1.54 21.21
C VAL A 648 -29.56 -0.52 21.97
N ARG A 649 -30.16 0.25 22.89
CA ARG A 649 -29.44 1.25 23.70
C ARG A 649 -28.30 0.63 24.50
N ARG A 650 -28.59 -0.48 25.19
CA ARG A 650 -27.59 -1.17 26.02
C ARG A 650 -26.47 -1.79 25.20
N ILE A 651 -26.76 -2.30 24.00
CA ILE A 651 -25.71 -2.77 23.08
C ILE A 651 -24.87 -1.60 22.56
N ARG A 652 -25.48 -0.44 22.24
CA ARG A 652 -24.74 0.78 21.84
C ARG A 652 -23.82 1.30 22.93
N GLU A 653 -24.29 1.34 24.18
CA GLU A 653 -23.46 1.71 25.32
C GLU A 653 -22.24 0.79 25.48
N LEU A 654 -22.41 -0.52 25.26
CA LEU A 654 -21.31 -1.47 25.29
C LEU A 654 -20.34 -1.33 24.11
N PHE A 655 -20.84 -0.95 22.93
CA PHE A 655 -20.03 -0.85 21.72
C PHE A 655 -20.24 0.48 20.98
N PRO A 656 -19.65 1.58 21.45
CA PRO A 656 -19.83 2.91 20.84
C PRO A 656 -19.43 2.98 19.36
N ASN A 657 -18.47 2.14 18.95
CA ASN A 657 -17.86 2.19 17.60
C ASN A 657 -18.21 0.98 16.71
N LYS A 658 -19.02 0.02 17.17
CA LYS A 658 -19.44 -1.13 16.34
C LYS A 658 -20.77 -0.85 15.63
N ILE A 659 -20.98 -1.57 14.54
CA ILE A 659 -22.26 -1.56 13.83
C ILE A 659 -23.28 -2.39 14.58
N ILE A 660 -24.43 -1.78 14.81
CA ILE A 660 -25.58 -2.37 15.48
C ILE A 660 -26.72 -2.46 14.48
N VAL A 661 -27.18 -3.68 14.27
CA VAL A 661 -28.35 -3.98 13.44
C VAL A 661 -29.55 -4.18 14.34
N ALA A 662 -30.64 -3.46 14.09
CA ALA A 662 -31.93 -3.71 14.74
C ALA A 662 -32.83 -4.48 13.77
N ASP A 663 -33.00 -5.78 14.00
CA ASP A 663 -33.84 -6.65 13.18
C ASP A 663 -35.32 -6.54 13.61
N LEU A 664 -35.97 -5.44 13.18
CA LEU A 664 -37.36 -5.16 13.52
C LEU A 664 -38.35 -6.02 12.74
N LYS A 665 -37.98 -6.37 11.49
CA LYS A 665 -38.91 -6.92 10.49
C LYS A 665 -40.12 -6.03 10.32
N THR A 666 -39.88 -4.71 10.22
CA THR A 666 -40.92 -3.70 10.03
C THR A 666 -41.82 -4.05 8.86
N MET A 667 -43.11 -4.18 9.14
CA MET A 667 -44.16 -4.47 8.15
C MET A 667 -45.07 -3.27 7.90
N ASP A 668 -45.16 -2.35 8.86
CA ASP A 668 -45.98 -1.15 8.81
C ASP A 668 -45.26 0.01 9.52
N THR A 669 -45.68 1.25 9.27
CA THR A 669 -45.13 2.46 9.92
C THR A 669 -43.62 2.63 9.75
N GLY A 670 -43.13 2.42 8.53
CA GLY A 670 -41.70 2.37 8.18
C GLY A 670 -40.87 3.54 8.73
N PHE A 671 -41.41 4.76 8.67
CA PHE A 671 -40.73 5.93 9.21
C PHE A 671 -40.58 5.88 10.74
N MET A 672 -41.65 5.54 11.46
CA MET A 672 -41.71 5.56 12.91
C MET A 672 -40.80 4.50 13.52
N GLU A 673 -40.83 3.27 12.99
CA GLU A 673 -39.99 2.18 13.50
C GLU A 673 -38.49 2.45 13.26
N VAL A 674 -38.13 2.99 12.09
CA VAL A 674 -36.75 3.42 11.81
C VAL A 674 -36.32 4.55 12.74
N GLU A 675 -37.18 5.54 12.98
CA GLU A 675 -36.89 6.63 13.93
C GLU A 675 -36.60 6.09 15.34
N LEU A 676 -37.42 5.17 15.84
CA LEU A 676 -37.24 4.57 17.17
C LEU A 676 -35.90 3.83 17.29
N ALA A 677 -35.56 2.99 16.30
CA ALA A 677 -34.30 2.24 16.32
C ALA A 677 -33.07 3.15 16.14
N ALA A 678 -33.15 4.16 15.26
CA ALA A 678 -32.08 5.13 15.06
C ALA A 678 -31.80 5.94 16.34
N GLN A 679 -32.86 6.42 17.01
CA GLN A 679 -32.73 7.13 18.29
C GLN A 679 -32.20 6.24 19.41
N ALA A 680 -32.46 4.93 19.35
CA ALA A 680 -31.89 3.95 20.28
C ALA A 680 -30.41 3.64 19.98
N GLY A 681 -29.88 4.09 18.84
CA GLY A 681 -28.48 3.96 18.46
C GLY A 681 -28.17 2.82 17.50
N ALA A 682 -29.14 2.27 16.78
CA ALA A 682 -28.88 1.34 15.68
C ALA A 682 -28.28 2.08 14.46
N ASP A 683 -27.40 1.41 13.71
CA ASP A 683 -26.84 1.93 12.45
C ASP A 683 -27.56 1.35 11.23
N ILE A 684 -28.09 0.13 11.36
CA ILE A 684 -28.81 -0.59 10.31
C ILE A 684 -30.15 -1.07 10.86
N ILE A 685 -31.24 -0.85 10.12
CA ILE A 685 -32.59 -1.26 10.51
C ILE A 685 -33.10 -2.29 9.51
N GLY A 686 -33.50 -3.44 10.02
CA GLY A 686 -34.10 -4.54 9.27
C GLY A 686 -35.59 -4.33 9.05
N VAL A 687 -36.00 -4.25 7.78
CA VAL A 687 -37.40 -4.16 7.35
C VAL A 687 -37.78 -5.42 6.58
N ALA A 688 -39.04 -5.85 6.66
CA ALA A 688 -39.47 -7.01 5.90
C ALA A 688 -39.62 -6.62 4.42
N GLY A 689 -38.92 -7.30 3.51
CA GLY A 689 -39.02 -7.08 2.07
C GLY A 689 -40.43 -7.36 1.51
N ALA A 690 -41.27 -8.06 2.25
CA ALA A 690 -42.69 -8.30 1.96
C ALA A 690 -43.61 -7.10 2.33
N ALA A 691 -43.09 -6.09 3.03
CA ALA A 691 -43.84 -4.88 3.33
C ALA A 691 -44.23 -4.13 2.05
N GLY A 692 -45.31 -3.34 2.14
CA GLY A 692 -45.76 -2.50 1.03
C GLY A 692 -44.69 -1.48 0.63
N ASP A 693 -44.63 -1.12 -0.66
CA ASP A 693 -43.61 -0.22 -1.19
C ASP A 693 -43.61 1.16 -0.52
N HIS A 694 -44.77 1.65 -0.08
CA HIS A 694 -44.87 2.88 0.70
C HIS A 694 -44.17 2.77 2.05
N THR A 695 -44.36 1.66 2.78
CA THR A 695 -43.66 1.40 4.04
C THR A 695 -42.14 1.36 3.85
N ILE A 696 -41.68 0.69 2.79
CA ILE A 696 -40.25 0.61 2.46
C ILE A 696 -39.70 2.01 2.10
N ALA A 697 -40.41 2.76 1.26
CA ALA A 697 -40.01 4.11 0.88
C ALA A 697 -39.92 5.05 2.09
N ASP A 698 -40.89 4.96 3.01
CA ASP A 698 -40.90 5.73 4.26
C ASP A 698 -39.73 5.35 5.18
N ALA A 699 -39.43 4.05 5.29
CA ALA A 699 -38.26 3.56 6.03
C ALA A 699 -36.94 4.08 5.43
N VAL A 700 -36.79 4.04 4.10
CA VAL A 700 -35.63 4.60 3.38
C VAL A 700 -35.53 6.11 3.59
N GLY A 701 -36.66 6.83 3.56
CA GLY A 701 -36.72 8.26 3.86
C GLY A 701 -36.24 8.58 5.28
N ALA A 702 -36.72 7.83 6.28
CA ALA A 702 -36.26 7.94 7.66
C ALA A 702 -34.76 7.60 7.79
N GLY A 703 -34.29 6.55 7.11
CA GLY A 703 -32.90 6.15 7.10
C GLY A 703 -31.98 7.30 6.68
N LYS A 704 -32.32 7.96 5.57
CA LYS A 704 -31.61 9.16 5.08
C LYS A 704 -31.65 10.32 6.08
N LYS A 705 -32.80 10.56 6.71
CA LYS A 705 -32.98 11.64 7.69
C LYS A 705 -32.10 11.44 8.93
N PHE A 706 -32.03 10.22 9.45
CA PHE A 706 -31.31 9.90 10.69
C PHE A 706 -29.88 9.42 10.47
N GLY A 707 -29.44 9.30 9.21
CA GLY A 707 -28.08 8.85 8.87
C GLY A 707 -27.84 7.36 9.12
N VAL A 708 -28.90 6.55 9.07
CA VAL A 708 -28.88 5.10 9.27
C VAL A 708 -29.23 4.37 7.96
N LYS A 709 -28.93 3.06 7.91
CA LYS A 709 -29.08 2.23 6.72
C LYS A 709 -30.27 1.30 6.82
N ILE A 710 -30.89 0.96 5.68
CA ILE A 710 -32.02 0.05 5.61
C ILE A 710 -31.60 -1.28 4.99
N MET A 711 -31.86 -2.38 5.70
CA MET A 711 -31.70 -3.75 5.23
C MET A 711 -33.07 -4.37 5.01
N ALA A 712 -33.37 -4.82 3.79
CA ALA A 712 -34.63 -5.48 3.49
C ALA A 712 -34.50 -7.01 3.50
N ASP A 713 -35.25 -7.65 4.39
CA ASP A 713 -35.27 -9.11 4.59
C ASP A 713 -36.19 -9.79 3.57
N LEU A 714 -35.61 -10.64 2.71
CA LEU A 714 -36.32 -11.41 1.68
C LEU A 714 -36.96 -12.70 2.21
N ILE A 715 -37.07 -12.85 3.53
CA ILE A 715 -37.72 -14.00 4.18
C ILE A 715 -39.09 -14.28 3.56
N SER A 716 -39.30 -15.54 3.17
CA SER A 716 -40.55 -16.05 2.60
C SER A 716 -41.05 -15.32 1.33
N ILE A 717 -40.18 -14.58 0.63
CA ILE A 717 -40.50 -14.03 -0.70
C ILE A 717 -40.46 -15.14 -1.76
N LYS A 718 -41.56 -15.29 -2.51
CA LYS A 718 -41.70 -16.33 -3.56
C LYS A 718 -40.71 -16.16 -4.72
N ASP A 719 -40.50 -14.92 -5.16
CA ASP A 719 -39.54 -14.56 -6.21
C ASP A 719 -38.53 -13.53 -5.66
N PRO A 720 -37.48 -14.01 -4.96
CA PRO A 720 -36.54 -13.12 -4.28
C PRO A 720 -35.68 -12.33 -5.27
N VAL A 721 -35.47 -12.82 -6.49
CA VAL A 721 -34.68 -12.11 -7.52
C VAL A 721 -35.44 -10.89 -8.00
N LYS A 722 -36.73 -11.06 -8.34
CA LYS A 722 -37.57 -9.94 -8.77
C LYS A 722 -37.71 -8.90 -7.65
N ARG A 723 -38.01 -9.34 -6.43
CA ARG A 723 -38.23 -8.42 -5.30
C ARG A 723 -36.95 -7.68 -4.91
N ALA A 724 -35.78 -8.32 -4.99
CA ALA A 724 -34.49 -7.67 -4.75
C ALA A 724 -34.28 -6.44 -5.65
N VAL A 725 -34.56 -6.57 -6.96
CA VAL A 725 -34.44 -5.48 -7.94
C VAL A 725 -35.44 -4.35 -7.65
N GLU A 726 -36.66 -4.68 -7.21
CA GLU A 726 -37.66 -3.69 -6.82
C GLU A 726 -37.23 -2.91 -5.58
N LEU A 727 -36.75 -3.60 -4.54
CA LEU A 727 -36.29 -2.99 -3.29
C LEU A 727 -35.06 -2.10 -3.53
N GLU A 728 -34.11 -2.53 -4.37
CA GLU A 728 -32.96 -1.70 -4.76
C GLU A 728 -33.41 -0.37 -5.39
N LYS A 729 -34.43 -0.41 -6.27
CA LYS A 729 -35.00 0.81 -6.89
C LYS A 729 -35.66 1.73 -5.86
N LEU A 730 -36.25 1.18 -4.80
CA LEU A 730 -36.80 1.96 -3.69
C LEU A 730 -35.70 2.60 -2.82
N GLY A 731 -34.45 2.19 -3.00
CA GLY A 731 -33.28 2.80 -2.36
C GLY A 731 -32.88 2.17 -1.03
N VAL A 732 -33.19 0.88 -0.82
CA VAL A 732 -32.65 0.13 0.33
C VAL A 732 -31.12 -0.01 0.19
N ASP A 733 -30.41 -0.04 1.31
CA ASP A 733 -28.94 -0.08 1.32
C ASP A 733 -28.41 -1.53 1.27
N TYR A 734 -29.15 -2.48 1.85
CA TYR A 734 -28.80 -3.89 1.93
C TYR A 734 -29.99 -4.79 1.65
N LEU A 735 -29.72 -5.98 1.14
CA LEU A 735 -30.69 -7.07 1.07
C LEU A 735 -30.24 -8.22 1.95
N GLU A 736 -31.19 -8.93 2.55
CA GLU A 736 -30.91 -10.17 3.29
C GLU A 736 -31.68 -11.33 2.66
N PHE A 737 -30.94 -12.31 2.13
CA PHE A 737 -31.51 -13.58 1.71
C PHE A 737 -31.63 -14.50 2.92
N HIS A 738 -32.86 -14.71 3.39
CA HIS A 738 -33.13 -15.36 4.67
C HIS A 738 -34.00 -16.60 4.52
N ILE A 739 -33.48 -17.75 4.97
CA ILE A 739 -34.29 -18.97 5.15
C ILE A 739 -34.90 -18.97 6.56
N SER A 740 -36.23 -19.00 6.65
CA SER A 740 -36.94 -18.92 7.93
C SER A 740 -36.61 -20.09 8.86
N VAL A 741 -36.69 -19.85 10.17
CA VAL A 741 -36.47 -20.91 11.18
C VAL A 741 -37.51 -22.04 11.03
N ASP A 742 -38.75 -21.71 10.68
CA ASP A 742 -39.80 -22.70 10.45
C ASP A 742 -39.48 -23.62 9.25
N GLU A 743 -38.96 -23.05 8.15
CA GLU A 743 -38.49 -23.82 6.99
C GLU A 743 -37.27 -24.69 7.33
N GLN A 744 -36.39 -24.24 8.22
CA GLN A 744 -35.27 -25.04 8.70
C GLN A 744 -35.74 -26.23 9.54
N LEU A 745 -36.74 -26.02 10.42
CA LEU A 745 -37.25 -27.04 11.34
C LEU A 745 -38.16 -28.08 10.66
N ARG A 746 -39.04 -27.65 9.74
CA ARG A 746 -40.05 -28.53 9.13
C ARG A 746 -39.53 -29.44 8.03
N ALA A 747 -38.45 -29.05 7.35
CA ALA A 747 -37.97 -29.76 6.16
C ALA A 747 -36.68 -30.58 6.38
N GLY A 748 -36.27 -30.81 7.63
CA GLY A 748 -35.28 -31.83 8.00
C GLY A 748 -33.86 -31.70 7.44
N ASN A 749 -33.60 -30.75 6.51
CA ASN A 749 -32.30 -30.39 5.94
C ASN A 749 -32.45 -29.35 4.80
N THR A 750 -33.21 -28.26 4.98
CA THR A 750 -33.21 -27.19 3.98
C THR A 750 -31.81 -26.57 3.90
N LYS A 751 -31.05 -26.96 2.87
CA LYS A 751 -29.77 -26.33 2.54
C LYS A 751 -30.08 -24.98 1.91
N ILE A 752 -29.37 -23.95 2.36
CA ILE A 752 -29.42 -22.63 1.73
C ILE A 752 -29.20 -22.80 0.21
N PRO A 753 -30.13 -22.33 -0.64
CA PRO A 753 -30.04 -22.51 -2.08
C PRO A 753 -29.02 -21.54 -2.67
N PHE A 754 -27.73 -21.83 -2.48
CA PHE A 754 -26.61 -21.00 -2.94
C PHE A 754 -26.67 -20.58 -4.43
N PRO A 755 -27.15 -21.41 -5.38
CA PRO A 755 -27.37 -20.95 -6.75
C PRO A 755 -28.43 -19.85 -6.88
N LEU A 756 -29.46 -19.87 -6.04
CA LEU A 756 -30.46 -18.80 -6.01
C LEU A 756 -29.92 -17.54 -5.32
N VAL A 757 -29.13 -17.69 -4.26
CA VAL A 757 -28.39 -16.58 -3.64
C VAL A 757 -27.52 -15.87 -4.70
N GLN A 758 -26.77 -16.64 -5.48
CA GLN A 758 -25.94 -16.09 -6.55
C GLN A 758 -26.75 -15.31 -7.58
N LYS A 759 -27.93 -15.82 -8.00
CA LYS A 759 -28.83 -15.08 -8.89
C LYS A 759 -29.32 -13.77 -8.31
N VAL A 760 -29.62 -13.72 -7.01
CA VAL A 760 -30.00 -12.47 -6.32
C VAL A 760 -28.83 -11.49 -6.33
N VAL A 761 -27.62 -11.96 -5.99
CA VAL A 761 -26.40 -11.15 -6.00
C VAL A 761 -26.10 -10.58 -7.39
N GLU A 762 -26.27 -11.37 -8.44
CA GLU A 762 -26.03 -10.95 -9.84
C GLU A 762 -27.10 -9.96 -10.35
N ALA A 763 -28.28 -9.94 -9.74
CA ALA A 763 -29.39 -9.09 -10.17
C ALA A 763 -29.33 -7.66 -9.62
N VAL A 764 -28.53 -7.39 -8.58
CA VAL A 764 -28.45 -6.08 -7.91
C VAL A 764 -27.00 -5.59 -7.78
N LYS A 765 -26.83 -4.30 -7.50
CA LYS A 765 -25.52 -3.68 -7.21
C LYS A 765 -25.28 -3.52 -5.71
N ILE A 766 -26.34 -3.47 -4.91
CA ILE A 766 -26.25 -3.36 -3.44
C ILE A 766 -25.82 -4.70 -2.78
N PRO A 767 -25.17 -4.66 -1.61
CA PRO A 767 -24.68 -5.87 -0.95
C PRO A 767 -25.80 -6.78 -0.44
N VAL A 768 -25.58 -8.10 -0.57
CA VAL A 768 -26.52 -9.14 -0.11
C VAL A 768 -25.94 -9.88 1.10
N ALA A 769 -26.73 -9.95 2.17
CA ALA A 769 -26.54 -10.79 3.34
C ALA A 769 -27.19 -12.16 3.15
N VAL A 770 -26.65 -13.19 3.78
CA VAL A 770 -27.26 -14.53 3.82
C VAL A 770 -27.45 -14.98 5.26
N ALA A 771 -28.69 -15.34 5.56
CA ALA A 771 -29.15 -15.78 6.88
C ALA A 771 -29.95 -17.09 6.80
N GLY A 772 -30.08 -17.74 7.95
CA GLY A 772 -30.82 -18.99 8.09
C GLY A 772 -29.91 -20.23 8.06
N GLY A 773 -29.60 -20.77 9.24
CA GLY A 773 -28.86 -22.02 9.37
C GLY A 773 -27.35 -21.95 9.06
N MET A 774 -26.78 -20.74 9.02
CA MET A 774 -25.36 -20.52 8.72
C MET A 774 -24.43 -21.12 9.80
N ARG A 775 -23.42 -21.86 9.35
CA ARG A 775 -22.45 -22.60 10.15
C ARG A 775 -21.05 -22.49 9.53
N VAL A 776 -20.05 -22.99 10.25
CA VAL A 776 -18.64 -22.96 9.83
C VAL A 776 -18.40 -23.58 8.45
N ASP A 777 -19.19 -24.60 8.09
CA ASP A 777 -19.11 -25.31 6.81
C ASP A 777 -19.89 -24.62 5.68
N THR A 778 -20.92 -23.84 5.99
CA THR A 778 -21.80 -23.20 4.98
C THR A 778 -21.43 -21.75 4.69
N VAL A 779 -20.81 -21.06 5.64
CA VAL A 779 -20.35 -19.67 5.48
C VAL A 779 -19.43 -19.48 4.26
N PRO A 780 -18.43 -20.34 3.99
CA PRO A 780 -17.59 -20.21 2.80
C PRO A 780 -18.39 -20.32 1.49
N LEU A 781 -19.48 -21.09 1.48
CA LEU A 781 -20.33 -21.27 0.30
C LEU A 781 -21.15 -20.01 0.01
N ALA A 782 -21.68 -19.34 1.05
CA ALA A 782 -22.37 -18.06 0.88
C ALA A 782 -21.43 -17.02 0.25
N ILE A 783 -20.21 -16.92 0.76
CA ILE A 783 -19.18 -16.02 0.25
C ILE A 783 -18.85 -16.33 -1.21
N LYS A 784 -18.70 -17.62 -1.54
CA LYS A 784 -18.46 -18.08 -2.91
C LYS A 784 -19.60 -17.73 -3.86
N SER A 785 -20.84 -17.71 -3.38
CA SER A 785 -22.02 -17.24 -4.12
C SER A 785 -22.08 -15.72 -4.27
N GLY A 786 -21.07 -14.97 -3.81
CA GLY A 786 -21.00 -13.53 -3.92
C GLY A 786 -21.66 -12.78 -2.75
N ALA A 787 -22.17 -13.50 -1.75
CA ALA A 787 -22.70 -12.87 -0.54
C ALA A 787 -21.61 -12.06 0.16
N LYS A 788 -22.05 -10.91 0.64
CA LYS A 788 -21.20 -9.92 1.26
C LYS A 788 -21.24 -10.07 2.78
N ILE A 789 -22.40 -10.36 3.35
CA ILE A 789 -22.57 -10.54 4.80
C ILE A 789 -23.00 -11.98 5.08
N ALA A 790 -22.36 -12.62 6.05
CA ALA A 790 -22.82 -13.88 6.63
C ALA A 790 -23.46 -13.59 7.99
N VAL A 791 -24.77 -13.85 8.11
CA VAL A 791 -25.53 -13.68 9.35
C VAL A 791 -25.55 -15.00 10.10
N VAL A 792 -24.96 -15.04 11.29
CA VAL A 792 -24.76 -16.26 12.08
C VAL A 792 -25.32 -16.07 13.49
N GLY A 793 -26.44 -16.73 13.77
CA GLY A 793 -27.03 -16.78 15.10
C GLY A 793 -26.63 -18.04 15.86
N GLY A 794 -27.47 -19.08 15.79
CA GLY A 794 -27.39 -20.28 16.63
C GLY A 794 -26.06 -21.03 16.66
N ALA A 795 -25.22 -20.96 15.61
CA ALA A 795 -23.91 -21.59 15.60
C ALA A 795 -22.90 -20.90 16.54
N ILE A 796 -23.13 -19.63 16.88
CA ILE A 796 -22.33 -18.86 17.83
C ILE A 796 -23.04 -18.79 19.19
N THR A 797 -24.34 -18.46 19.19
CA THR A 797 -25.07 -18.18 20.44
C THR A 797 -25.36 -19.41 21.28
N ARG A 798 -25.37 -20.61 20.68
CA ARG A 798 -25.55 -21.90 21.39
C ARG A 798 -24.23 -22.67 21.58
N ALA A 799 -23.10 -22.10 21.18
CA ALA A 799 -21.81 -22.73 21.39
C ALA A 799 -21.40 -22.68 22.88
N GLY A 800 -20.61 -23.66 23.34
CA GLY A 800 -20.05 -23.65 24.69
C GLY A 800 -19.19 -22.40 24.96
N ASP A 801 -18.54 -21.87 23.91
CA ASP A 801 -17.87 -20.57 23.94
C ASP A 801 -18.09 -19.77 22.65
N ALA A 802 -18.82 -18.65 22.77
CA ALA A 802 -19.14 -17.78 21.65
C ALA A 802 -17.93 -17.04 21.08
N GLU A 803 -16.89 -16.75 21.88
CA GLU A 803 -15.67 -16.11 21.38
C GLU A 803 -14.95 -17.06 20.41
N SER A 804 -14.68 -18.30 20.84
CA SER A 804 -14.04 -19.32 20.02
C SER A 804 -14.87 -19.70 18.79
N ALA A 805 -16.20 -19.81 18.93
CA ALA A 805 -17.09 -20.08 17.80
C ALA A 805 -17.03 -18.96 16.75
N THR A 806 -17.04 -17.69 17.20
CA THR A 806 -16.91 -16.53 16.29
C THR A 806 -15.59 -16.58 15.52
N ARG A 807 -14.46 -16.87 16.21
CA ARG A 807 -13.15 -17.05 15.57
C ARG A 807 -13.15 -18.19 14.55
N ALA A 808 -13.80 -19.31 14.87
CA ALA A 808 -13.90 -20.44 13.94
C ALA A 808 -14.65 -20.07 12.65
N ILE A 809 -15.74 -19.31 12.75
CA ILE A 809 -16.45 -18.78 11.58
C ILE A 809 -15.55 -17.85 10.77
N LEU A 810 -14.88 -16.88 11.40
CA LEU A 810 -13.96 -15.97 10.71
C LEU A 810 -12.82 -16.70 10.01
N LYS A 811 -12.31 -17.79 10.60
CA LYS A 811 -11.30 -18.64 9.98
C LYS A 811 -11.85 -19.34 8.74
N ALA A 812 -13.07 -19.88 8.80
CA ALA A 812 -13.74 -20.46 7.64
C ALA A 812 -14.00 -19.42 6.53
N MET A 813 -14.26 -18.16 6.90
CA MET A 813 -14.38 -17.04 5.96
C MET A 813 -13.04 -16.62 5.32
N GLY A 814 -11.91 -17.19 5.76
CA GLY A 814 -10.57 -16.76 5.35
C GLY A 814 -10.14 -15.41 5.93
N ARG A 815 -10.84 -14.88 6.94
CA ARG A 815 -10.58 -13.57 7.56
C ARG A 815 -9.46 -13.62 8.60
N ILE A 816 -9.19 -14.79 9.19
CA ILE A 816 -8.10 -15.01 10.16
C ILE A 816 -7.44 -16.38 9.93
N LYS A 817 -6.15 -16.51 10.26
CA LYS A 817 -5.36 -17.74 10.08
C LYS A 817 -5.48 -18.71 11.26
#